data_AF-A0AAU6E3W4-F1
#
_entry.id   AF-A0AAU6E3W4-F1
#
_cell.length_a   1.000
_cell.length_b   1.000
_cell.length_c   1.000
_cell.angle_alpha   90.00
_cell.angle_beta   90.00
_cell.angle_gamma   90.00
#
_symmetry.space_group_name_H-M   'P 1'
#
loop_
_entity.id
_entity.type
_entity.pdbx_description
1 polymer ?
#
loop_
_entity_poly.entity_id
_entity_poly.type
_entity_poly.pdbx_seq_one_letter_code
_entity_poly.pdbx_strand_id
1 'polypeptide(L)'
;MRRLPGITVVAALAVLASVVPAEAARPGDRPARLRTHPALSGTTAPPGTATGPGARPGTATGARPRSGRQAAFTEAARAYGVPESVLLAVSYLESRWEGHDGLPSVSAGYGPMHLVDGRAEPGRPHGAGEDPRGDETRPRVIALPPVAADPPEDTLRRASELTGLSPDRLREDASANIMGGAALLADHRRRTGGGSLDDPASWYDAVARYPGTRERGAAGREAALSFADEVYATMRAGASRVTDDGERVTLPATPDLSTPSKPYTPFGSSEPSGRSEPPGPSEPSGPSGPSGPSGPRAPLPLERRASPSGPPLASPAPTPTPVPTPAPTPAKKITMMLAKRPAPVPGPDCPKSVSCEWLPAAYKRLPGGGYGNHDRSDGPREIDYIVIHDGETSYDAMTRLVRNPAYLSWHFTIRSADGHIAQHLRARDVGWHAGNWYVNSRSIGLEHEGYLARGGAWFTEAMYLASARLVRHLAAKYDIPLDRAHILGHDNVPGTTPETVGGMHEDPGPYWDWAHYFELLGRPLRASGGDAARSVLIRPDYGTNRPGFTGCTGGCRSLGAASVWLRTRPSFTAPLVRDVGKHPTGDSTYSVYDHAARASTGQRYALAERRGDWTAIWYLGQKAWFHDPAAAPTSVRASGPLVTPRPGRSPVKVYGRAYPKAPAYPGGVPVQTLTPLQYSIPAGQAYSSGPTTRASYLRAAAFDPSVHRVVTGDARYRQIQFGHRIMFVRASDVQPVTR
;
A
#
# COMPACT_ATOMS: atom_id res chain seq x y z
N MET A 1 23.96 24.94 -61.13
CA MET A 1 24.87 25.37 -60.04
C MET A 1 24.44 24.71 -58.73
N ARG A 2 25.34 24.62 -57.74
CA ARG A 2 25.14 24.17 -56.34
C ARG A 2 24.50 22.79 -56.12
N ARG A 3 25.33 21.83 -55.68
CA ARG A 3 24.96 20.57 -55.02
C ARG A 3 24.96 20.74 -53.48
N LEU A 4 24.65 19.63 -52.78
CA LEU A 4 24.87 19.30 -51.36
C LEU A 4 23.66 19.54 -50.41
N PRO A 5 23.46 18.67 -49.40
CA PRO A 5 23.63 17.21 -49.46
C PRO A 5 22.47 16.42 -48.81
N GLY A 6 22.38 15.12 -49.10
CA GLY A 6 21.59 14.19 -48.28
C GLY A 6 22.36 13.79 -47.02
N ILE A 7 21.66 13.60 -45.90
CA ILE A 7 22.25 13.11 -44.65
C ILE A 7 22.10 11.59 -44.57
N THR A 8 23.21 10.87 -44.72
CA THR A 8 23.30 9.45 -44.38
C THR A 8 23.57 9.32 -42.89
N VAL A 9 22.65 8.69 -42.15
CA VAL A 9 22.89 8.34 -40.74
C VAL A 9 23.75 7.07 -40.69
N VAL A 10 25.04 7.23 -40.39
CA VAL A 10 25.97 6.12 -40.16
C VAL A 10 25.81 5.63 -38.71
N ALA A 11 25.52 4.35 -38.53
CA ALA A 11 25.52 3.73 -37.22
C ALA A 11 26.97 3.49 -36.75
N ALA A 12 27.37 4.13 -35.65
CA ALA A 12 28.70 3.96 -35.05
C ALA A 12 28.64 3.09 -33.79
N LEU A 13 29.08 1.82 -33.90
CA LEU A 13 29.46 1.03 -32.73
C LEU A 13 30.88 1.42 -32.32
N ALA A 14 31.05 2.02 -31.14
CA ALA A 14 32.31 2.01 -30.40
C ALA A 14 32.10 2.41 -28.93
N VAL A 15 32.20 1.44 -28.01
CA VAL A 15 32.57 1.70 -26.61
C VAL A 15 33.65 0.68 -26.27
N LEU A 16 34.89 1.14 -26.08
CA LEU A 16 35.97 0.28 -25.61
C LEU A 16 35.82 0.03 -24.11
N ALA A 17 35.58 -1.22 -23.73
CA ALA A 17 35.79 -1.66 -22.37
C ALA A 17 37.29 -1.85 -22.14
N SER A 18 37.91 -0.98 -21.33
CA SER A 18 39.31 -1.14 -20.94
C SER A 18 39.48 -2.32 -19.99
N VAL A 19 40.00 -3.43 -20.50
CA VAL A 19 40.35 -4.61 -19.69
C VAL A 19 41.60 -4.31 -18.88
N VAL A 20 41.46 -4.24 -17.55
CA VAL A 20 42.59 -4.31 -16.62
C VAL A 20 42.80 -5.79 -16.27
N PRO A 21 43.99 -6.39 -16.53
CA PRO A 21 44.24 -7.78 -16.20
C PRO A 21 44.39 -7.96 -14.68
N ALA A 22 43.84 -9.05 -14.14
CA ALA A 22 44.10 -9.46 -12.77
C ALA A 22 45.47 -10.16 -12.69
N GLU A 23 46.42 -9.56 -11.97
CA GLU A 23 47.78 -10.09 -11.85
C GLU A 23 47.89 -11.14 -10.72
N ALA A 24 48.64 -12.21 -10.98
CA ALA A 24 48.58 -13.43 -10.15
C ALA A 24 49.67 -13.46 -9.06
N ALA A 25 49.27 -13.38 -7.80
CA ALA A 25 50.18 -13.60 -6.67
C ALA A 25 50.57 -15.08 -6.51
N ARG A 26 51.86 -15.35 -6.29
CA ARG A 26 52.44 -16.66 -5.93
C ARG A 26 53.36 -16.53 -4.70
N PRO A 27 53.71 -17.65 -4.01
CA PRO A 27 53.90 -17.62 -2.56
C PRO A 27 55.35 -17.48 -2.05
N GLY A 28 55.45 -17.04 -0.79
CA GLY A 28 56.66 -16.78 0.01
C GLY A 28 56.44 -15.48 0.82
N ASP A 29 56.71 -15.36 2.12
CA ASP A 29 57.44 -16.25 3.04
C ASP A 29 56.87 -16.26 4.48
N ARG A 30 57.44 -17.13 5.32
CA ARG A 30 57.26 -17.22 6.79
C ARG A 30 58.67 -17.42 7.42
N PRO A 31 58.92 -17.28 8.75
CA PRO A 31 57.96 -17.14 9.84
C PRO A 31 58.30 -16.07 10.94
N ALA A 32 57.37 -15.87 11.87
CA ALA A 32 57.69 -15.59 13.28
C ALA A 32 56.72 -16.37 14.19
N ARG A 33 57.15 -16.78 15.38
CA ARG A 33 56.36 -17.57 16.36
C ARG A 33 56.04 -16.70 17.58
N LEU A 34 54.89 -16.94 18.24
CA LEU A 34 54.85 -17.02 19.72
C LEU A 34 53.58 -17.72 20.27
N ARG A 35 53.82 -18.96 20.74
CA ARG A 35 53.24 -19.68 21.89
C ARG A 35 51.72 -19.60 22.20
N THR A 36 51.06 -20.75 22.06
CA THR A 36 49.88 -21.19 22.84
C THR A 36 50.31 -22.04 24.05
N HIS A 37 49.37 -22.33 24.97
CA HIS A 37 49.24 -23.47 25.92
C HIS A 37 48.55 -23.01 27.24
N PRO A 38 47.87 -23.91 28.00
CA PRO A 38 46.87 -24.88 27.56
C PRO A 38 45.60 -24.86 28.46
N ALA A 39 44.61 -25.72 28.17
CA ALA A 39 43.50 -26.01 29.09
C ALA A 39 43.78 -27.27 29.94
N LEU A 40 43.09 -27.43 31.07
CA LEU A 40 43.11 -28.62 31.94
C LEU A 40 41.68 -29.01 32.37
N SER A 41 41.47 -30.26 32.79
CA SER A 41 40.15 -30.84 33.11
C SER A 41 40.22 -31.86 34.28
N GLY A 42 39.09 -32.06 34.96
CA GLY A 42 38.89 -33.08 36.01
C GLY A 42 38.43 -32.51 37.37
N THR A 43 37.78 -33.24 38.31
CA THR A 43 37.12 -34.58 38.31
C THR A 43 36.10 -34.62 39.49
N THR A 44 35.33 -35.70 39.68
CA THR A 44 34.17 -35.87 40.62
C THR A 44 34.50 -36.54 41.99
N ALA A 45 33.70 -36.45 43.08
CA ALA A 45 32.62 -35.50 43.43
C ALA A 45 32.26 -35.33 44.96
N PRO A 46 31.72 -36.33 45.72
CA PRO A 46 30.77 -36.02 46.83
C PRO A 46 31.02 -36.77 48.17
N PRO A 47 30.12 -36.74 49.19
CA PRO A 47 29.16 -35.70 49.66
C PRO A 47 29.41 -35.29 51.14
N GLY A 48 28.57 -34.39 51.70
CA GLY A 48 28.52 -34.15 53.16
C GLY A 48 27.24 -33.42 53.59
N THR A 49 26.63 -33.81 54.73
CA THR A 49 25.37 -33.24 55.26
C THR A 49 25.46 -32.89 56.74
N ALA A 50 24.98 -31.70 57.12
CA ALA A 50 24.71 -31.28 58.50
C ALA A 50 23.70 -30.11 58.51
N THR A 51 22.99 -29.91 59.63
CA THR A 51 21.85 -28.98 59.76
C THR A 51 22.12 -27.84 60.74
N GLY A 52 21.41 -26.71 60.57
CA GLY A 52 21.41 -25.60 61.55
C GLY A 52 20.71 -24.34 61.03
N PRO A 53 19.65 -23.83 61.67
CA PRO A 53 18.94 -22.63 61.22
C PRO A 53 19.54 -21.34 61.79
N GLY A 54 19.53 -20.27 61.00
CA GLY A 54 20.00 -18.94 61.42
C GLY A 54 19.39 -17.82 60.57
N ALA A 55 18.22 -17.33 60.97
CA ALA A 55 17.57 -16.22 60.27
C ALA A 55 18.34 -14.90 60.48
N ARG A 56 18.66 -14.22 59.38
CA ARG A 56 19.07 -12.80 59.37
C ARG A 56 18.19 -12.03 58.38
N PRO A 57 17.94 -10.72 58.60
CA PRO A 57 17.11 -9.93 57.70
C PRO A 57 17.70 -9.91 56.29
N GLY A 58 16.84 -10.10 55.28
CA GLY A 58 17.27 -10.06 53.89
C GLY A 58 17.76 -8.67 53.50
N THR A 59 19.07 -8.50 53.33
CA THR A 59 19.62 -7.39 52.55
C THR A 59 18.96 -7.42 51.17
N ALA A 60 18.29 -6.34 50.78
CA ALA A 60 17.61 -6.26 49.49
C ALA A 60 18.60 -6.58 48.37
N THR A 61 18.41 -7.71 47.70
CA THR A 61 19.22 -8.09 46.55
C THR A 61 18.99 -7.04 45.48
N GLY A 62 20.02 -6.22 45.20
CA GLY A 62 19.97 -5.20 44.17
C GLY A 62 19.48 -5.84 42.88
N ALA A 63 18.33 -5.39 42.38
CA ALA A 63 17.78 -5.93 41.15
C ALA A 63 18.82 -5.76 40.05
N ARG A 64 19.12 -6.85 39.34
CA ARG A 64 19.89 -6.76 38.09
C ARG A 64 19.28 -5.63 37.23
N PRO A 65 20.09 -4.79 36.57
CA PRO A 65 19.57 -3.91 35.53
C PRO A 65 18.69 -4.75 34.62
N ARG A 66 17.45 -4.31 34.39
CA ARG A 66 16.59 -4.97 33.40
C ARG A 66 17.29 -4.74 32.06
N SER A 67 17.75 -5.81 31.45
CA SER A 67 18.33 -5.79 30.10
C SER A 67 17.23 -6.00 29.09
N GLY A 68 17.37 -5.38 27.92
CA GLY A 68 16.49 -5.62 26.77
C GLY A 68 15.59 -4.44 26.39
N ARG A 69 14.81 -4.62 25.32
CA ARG A 69 14.11 -3.54 24.60
C ARG A 69 13.11 -2.80 25.50
N GLN A 70 12.31 -3.53 26.28
CA GLN A 70 11.37 -2.93 27.24
C GLN A 70 12.08 -2.04 28.26
N ALA A 71 13.26 -2.45 28.75
CA ALA A 71 13.97 -1.71 29.77
C ALA A 71 14.60 -0.42 29.25
N ALA A 72 15.05 -0.41 27.99
CA ALA A 72 15.49 0.81 27.32
C ALA A 72 14.36 1.85 27.21
N PHE A 73 13.10 1.41 27.00
CA PHE A 73 11.94 2.30 27.08
C PHE A 73 11.73 2.85 28.50
N THR A 74 11.74 2.00 29.53
CA THR A 74 11.63 2.43 30.94
C THR A 74 12.74 3.42 31.35
N GLU A 75 13.98 3.21 30.86
CA GLU A 75 15.13 4.08 31.14
C GLU A 75 15.01 5.44 30.45
N ALA A 76 14.73 5.45 29.13
CA ALA A 76 14.60 6.68 28.36
C ALA A 76 13.38 7.52 28.76
N ALA A 77 12.26 6.87 29.09
CA ALA A 77 11.08 7.48 29.68
C ALA A 77 11.45 8.27 30.96
N ARG A 78 12.19 7.63 31.87
CA ARG A 78 12.68 8.27 33.10
C ARG A 78 13.71 9.38 32.83
N ALA A 79 14.65 9.16 31.91
CA ALA A 79 15.75 10.08 31.64
C ALA A 79 15.27 11.43 31.07
N TYR A 80 14.18 11.42 30.29
CA TYR A 80 13.63 12.61 29.63
C TYR A 80 12.26 13.06 30.17
N GLY A 81 11.74 12.38 31.20
CA GLY A 81 10.45 12.70 31.82
C GLY A 81 9.24 12.43 30.92
N VAL A 82 9.36 11.51 29.97
CA VAL A 82 8.31 11.11 29.04
C VAL A 82 7.53 9.92 29.63
N PRO A 83 6.18 9.92 29.67
CA PRO A 83 5.42 8.74 30.07
C PRO A 83 5.76 7.53 29.18
N GLU A 84 6.14 6.40 29.80
CA GLU A 84 6.63 5.21 29.07
C GLU A 84 5.61 4.69 28.05
N SER A 85 4.31 4.79 28.35
CA SER A 85 3.21 4.45 27.44
C SER A 85 3.17 5.31 26.18
N VAL A 86 3.53 6.60 26.27
CA VAL A 86 3.59 7.51 25.11
C VAL A 86 4.80 7.13 24.24
N LEU A 87 5.97 6.94 24.85
CA LEU A 87 7.19 6.57 24.15
C LEU A 87 7.06 5.22 23.42
N LEU A 88 6.49 4.22 24.10
CA LEU A 88 6.16 2.92 23.52
C LEU A 88 5.16 3.05 22.36
N ALA A 89 4.09 3.83 22.49
CA ALA A 89 3.05 3.93 21.47
C ALA A 89 3.51 4.69 20.21
N VAL A 90 4.32 5.74 20.37
CA VAL A 90 5.01 6.39 19.22
C VAL A 90 5.90 5.37 18.52
N SER A 91 6.78 4.70 19.27
CA SER A 91 7.69 3.68 18.70
C SER A 91 6.95 2.51 18.02
N TYR A 92 5.75 2.16 18.49
CA TYR A 92 4.93 1.13 17.85
C TYR A 92 4.45 1.56 16.45
N LEU A 93 3.96 2.79 16.27
CA LEU A 93 3.55 3.30 14.95
C LEU A 93 4.73 3.58 14.02
N GLU A 94 5.86 3.97 14.59
CA GLU A 94 7.07 4.24 13.83
C GLU A 94 7.70 2.95 13.28
N SER A 95 7.82 1.88 14.09
CA SER A 95 8.61 0.68 13.74
C SER A 95 8.06 -0.68 14.20
N ARG A 96 6.95 -0.73 14.97
CA ARG A 96 6.53 -1.90 15.77
C ARG A 96 7.57 -2.34 16.83
N TRP A 97 8.41 -1.40 17.29
CA TRP A 97 9.56 -1.55 18.23
C TRP A 97 10.84 -2.18 17.66
N GLU A 98 10.93 -2.33 16.34
CA GLU A 98 12.03 -3.03 15.68
C GLU A 98 13.31 -2.19 15.58
N GLY A 99 14.46 -2.86 15.79
CA GLY A 99 15.78 -2.27 15.52
C GLY A 99 16.22 -2.35 14.05
N HIS A 100 15.59 -3.23 13.27
CA HIS A 100 15.90 -3.50 11.85
C HIS A 100 17.41 -3.67 11.55
N ASP A 101 18.16 -4.25 12.49
CA ASP A 101 19.61 -4.38 12.49
C ASP A 101 20.38 -3.11 12.06
N GLY A 102 19.88 -1.93 12.43
CA GLY A 102 20.47 -0.62 12.09
C GLY A 102 20.19 -0.12 10.67
N LEU A 103 19.23 -0.70 9.95
CA LEU A 103 18.85 -0.26 8.60
C LEU A 103 17.84 0.89 8.58
N PRO A 104 17.94 1.78 7.58
CA PRO A 104 16.93 2.80 7.35
C PRO A 104 15.60 2.17 6.90
N SER A 105 14.52 2.79 7.32
CA SER A 105 13.22 2.67 6.66
C SER A 105 13.29 3.21 5.24
N VAL A 106 12.22 2.96 4.48
CA VAL A 106 12.07 3.50 3.14
C VAL A 106 12.19 5.04 3.08
N SER A 107 11.82 5.73 4.17
CA SER A 107 11.92 7.18 4.37
C SER A 107 13.15 7.64 5.20
N ALA A 108 14.17 6.79 5.33
CA ALA A 108 15.44 7.08 6.02
C ALA A 108 15.39 7.24 7.57
N GLY A 109 14.32 6.76 8.21
CA GLY A 109 14.23 6.62 9.66
C GLY A 109 14.96 5.38 10.18
N TYR A 110 15.71 5.51 11.26
CA TYR A 110 16.48 4.41 11.86
C TYR A 110 15.92 3.98 13.22
N GLY A 111 16.04 2.69 13.52
CA GLY A 111 15.76 2.08 14.83
C GLY A 111 14.30 2.19 15.31
N PRO A 112 14.02 1.79 16.57
CA PRO A 112 12.66 1.71 17.09
C PRO A 112 11.88 3.04 17.05
N MET A 113 12.58 4.16 17.08
CA MET A 113 12.00 5.51 17.12
C MET A 113 11.94 6.20 15.75
N HIS A 114 12.32 5.53 14.66
CA HIS A 114 12.38 6.11 13.29
C HIS A 114 13.09 7.48 13.28
N LEU A 115 14.32 7.52 13.79
CA LEU A 115 15.12 8.74 13.76
C LEU A 115 15.60 9.00 12.34
N VAL A 116 15.07 10.03 11.67
CA VAL A 116 15.29 10.30 10.25
C VAL A 116 16.61 11.03 10.04
N ASP A 117 17.47 10.44 9.21
CA ASP A 117 18.71 11.07 8.75
C ASP A 117 18.42 11.93 7.51
N GLY A 118 18.35 13.24 7.70
CA GLY A 118 18.07 14.20 6.62
C GLY A 118 19.16 14.31 5.56
N ARG A 119 20.26 13.56 5.69
CA ARG A 119 21.38 13.49 4.72
C ARG A 119 21.45 12.15 3.98
N ALA A 120 20.60 11.18 4.32
CA ALA A 120 20.62 9.87 3.68
C ALA A 120 20.12 9.98 2.23
N GLU A 121 21.00 9.70 1.28
CA GLU A 121 20.69 9.78 -0.16
C GLU A 121 19.39 9.04 -0.52
N PRO A 122 18.51 9.65 -1.33
CA PRO A 122 17.35 8.97 -1.91
C PRO A 122 17.74 7.69 -2.64
N GLY A 123 16.84 6.70 -2.66
CA GLY A 123 16.97 5.62 -3.63
C GLY A 123 16.94 6.19 -5.06
N ARG A 124 17.60 5.52 -6.00
CA ARG A 124 17.56 5.92 -7.41
C ARG A 124 16.21 5.51 -7.99
N PRO A 125 15.45 6.43 -8.63
CA PRO A 125 14.20 6.04 -9.28
C PRO A 125 14.47 5.03 -10.40
N HIS A 126 13.85 3.86 -10.31
CA HIS A 126 13.83 2.86 -11.37
C HIS A 126 12.44 2.84 -12.03
N GLY A 127 12.40 2.80 -13.36
CA GLY A 127 11.16 3.00 -14.14
C GLY A 127 11.41 3.33 -15.62
N ALA A 128 12.44 2.74 -16.21
CA ALA A 128 12.86 3.00 -17.59
C ALA A 128 12.60 1.76 -18.47
N GLY A 129 11.37 1.60 -18.97
CA GLY A 129 11.02 0.52 -19.91
C GLY A 129 9.53 0.38 -20.20
N GLU A 130 8.67 0.56 -19.20
CA GLU A 130 7.22 0.42 -19.33
C GLU A 130 6.57 1.67 -19.95
N ASP A 131 5.54 1.50 -20.80
CA ASP A 131 4.57 2.57 -21.07
C ASP A 131 3.49 2.50 -19.99
N PRO A 132 3.40 3.48 -19.07
CA PRO A 132 2.51 3.40 -17.92
C PRO A 132 1.01 3.43 -18.28
N ARG A 133 0.66 3.68 -19.56
CA ARG A 133 -0.70 3.46 -20.07
C ARG A 133 -0.99 2.00 -20.38
N GLY A 134 -0.03 1.27 -20.97
CA GLY A 134 -0.26 -0.07 -21.50
C GLY A 134 -1.21 -0.14 -22.69
N ASP A 135 -1.18 0.89 -23.54
CA ASP A 135 -2.07 1.06 -24.70
C ASP A 135 -1.22 1.26 -25.96
N GLU A 136 -1.06 0.22 -26.76
CA GLU A 136 -0.22 0.23 -27.96
C GLU A 136 -0.77 1.13 -29.07
N THR A 137 -2.03 1.60 -28.96
CA THR A 137 -2.59 2.61 -29.87
C THR A 137 -2.26 4.04 -29.45
N ARG A 138 -1.74 4.21 -28.23
CA ARG A 138 -1.27 5.48 -27.66
C ARG A 138 0.08 5.28 -26.95
N PRO A 139 1.17 4.95 -27.68
CA PRO A 139 2.49 4.82 -27.05
C PRO A 139 2.93 6.12 -26.35
N ARG A 140 3.45 6.00 -25.13
CA ARG A 140 4.15 7.05 -24.38
C ARG A 140 5.31 6.43 -23.61
N VAL A 141 6.53 6.69 -24.08
CA VAL A 141 7.68 6.68 -23.17
C VAL A 141 7.64 8.01 -22.42
N ILE A 142 7.43 7.96 -21.11
CA ILE A 142 7.47 9.14 -20.25
C ILE A 142 8.84 9.20 -19.61
N ALA A 143 9.63 10.21 -19.94
CA ALA A 143 10.86 10.47 -19.22
C ALA A 143 10.53 10.86 -17.76
N LEU A 144 11.13 10.15 -16.80
CA LEU A 144 11.22 10.59 -15.40
C LEU A 144 11.84 11.99 -15.37
N PRO A 145 11.10 13.06 -15.03
CA PRO A 145 11.68 14.38 -14.93
C PRO A 145 12.58 14.43 -13.69
N PRO A 146 13.71 15.16 -13.72
CA PRO A 146 14.58 15.31 -12.56
C PRO A 146 13.86 16.12 -11.46
N VAL A 147 13.23 15.40 -10.53
CA VAL A 147 12.61 15.96 -9.33
C VAL A 147 13.51 15.62 -8.16
N ALA A 148 14.25 16.61 -7.67
CA ALA A 148 14.99 16.47 -6.43
C ALA A 148 14.01 16.22 -5.26
N ALA A 149 14.42 15.30 -4.38
CA ALA A 149 14.02 15.23 -2.98
C ALA A 149 13.97 16.63 -2.32
N ASP A 150 12.94 16.99 -1.57
CA ASP A 150 13.22 17.85 -0.41
C ASP A 150 13.82 16.93 0.67
N PRO A 151 14.99 17.23 1.25
CA PRO A 151 15.58 16.38 2.28
C PRO A 151 14.64 16.38 3.50
N PRO A 152 14.28 15.22 4.09
CA PRO A 152 13.30 15.15 5.19
C PRO A 152 13.80 15.86 6.47
N GLU A 153 12.97 15.98 7.50
CA GLU A 153 13.44 16.57 8.76
C GLU A 153 14.51 15.68 9.40
N ASP A 154 15.64 16.29 9.72
CA ASP A 154 16.83 15.64 10.26
C ASP A 154 16.68 15.43 11.77
N THR A 155 15.68 14.61 12.14
CA THR A 155 15.34 14.30 13.53
C THR A 155 16.45 13.50 14.21
N LEU A 156 17.22 12.72 13.46
CA LEU A 156 18.39 12.00 13.97
C LEU A 156 19.50 12.96 14.43
N ARG A 157 19.87 13.99 13.65
CA ARG A 157 20.80 15.02 14.17
C ARG A 157 20.19 15.75 15.37
N ARG A 158 18.90 16.07 15.36
CA ARG A 158 18.28 16.76 16.50
C ARG A 158 18.29 15.89 17.77
N ALA A 159 18.11 14.58 17.65
CA ALA A 159 18.30 13.63 18.74
C ALA A 159 19.77 13.58 19.21
N SER A 160 20.74 13.63 18.29
CA SER A 160 22.18 13.71 18.62
C SER A 160 22.51 14.97 19.43
N GLU A 161 22.02 16.14 19.01
CA GLU A 161 22.15 17.41 19.75
C GLU A 161 21.53 17.37 21.15
N LEU A 162 20.40 16.67 21.32
CA LEU A 162 19.65 16.60 22.57
C LEU A 162 20.16 15.54 23.57
N THR A 163 20.89 14.54 23.08
CA THR A 163 21.38 13.41 23.90
C THR A 163 22.90 13.45 24.11
N GLY A 164 23.65 14.11 23.23
CA GLY A 164 25.12 14.00 23.16
C GLY A 164 25.61 12.68 22.54
N LEU A 165 24.71 11.80 22.06
CA LEU A 165 25.05 10.53 21.42
C LEU A 165 25.43 10.77 19.96
N SER A 166 26.38 9.99 19.43
CA SER A 166 26.80 10.11 18.02
C SER A 166 25.68 9.65 17.06
N PRO A 167 25.61 10.23 15.85
CA PRO A 167 24.66 9.79 14.83
C PRO A 167 24.72 8.29 14.56
N ASP A 168 25.91 7.70 14.54
CA ASP A 168 26.10 6.27 14.24
C ASP A 168 25.51 5.38 15.35
N ARG A 169 25.68 5.76 16.64
CA ARG A 169 24.99 5.08 17.75
C ARG A 169 23.48 5.24 17.67
N LEU A 170 22.96 6.38 17.22
CA LEU A 170 21.52 6.56 17.00
C LEU A 170 20.97 5.74 15.83
N ARG A 171 21.81 5.31 14.86
CA ARG A 171 21.40 4.38 13.79
C ARG A 171 21.46 2.92 14.25
N GLU A 172 22.56 2.52 14.89
CA GLU A 172 22.91 1.11 15.12
C GLU A 172 22.47 0.56 16.49
N ASP A 173 22.48 1.39 17.54
CA ASP A 173 22.12 0.98 18.90
C ASP A 173 20.67 1.38 19.19
N ALA A 174 19.78 0.39 19.18
CA ALA A 174 18.36 0.57 19.43
C ALA A 174 18.05 1.19 20.81
N SER A 175 18.92 1.07 21.81
CA SER A 175 18.74 1.71 23.12
C SER A 175 19.11 3.20 23.07
N ALA A 176 20.20 3.53 22.39
CA ALA A 176 20.58 4.91 22.08
C ALA A 176 19.50 5.61 21.22
N ASN A 177 18.95 4.90 20.25
CA ASN A 177 17.84 5.36 19.41
C ASN A 177 16.57 5.68 20.25
N ILE A 178 16.21 4.81 21.21
CA ILE A 178 15.10 5.03 22.16
C ILE A 178 15.35 6.26 23.04
N MET A 179 16.58 6.46 23.53
CA MET A 179 16.98 7.70 24.23
C MET A 179 16.82 8.94 23.33
N GLY A 180 17.19 8.84 22.05
CA GLY A 180 17.01 9.91 21.06
C GLY A 180 15.55 10.30 20.84
N GLY A 181 14.66 9.33 20.64
CA GLY A 181 13.22 9.59 20.47
C GLY A 181 12.56 10.17 21.73
N ALA A 182 12.94 9.69 22.92
CA ALA A 182 12.49 10.28 24.18
C ALA A 182 12.95 11.74 24.34
N ALA A 183 14.21 12.03 23.99
CA ALA A 183 14.74 13.39 24.02
C ALA A 183 14.01 14.34 23.05
N LEU A 184 13.65 13.86 21.85
CA LEU A 184 12.83 14.59 20.87
C LEU A 184 11.42 14.88 21.39
N LEU A 185 10.72 13.88 21.93
CA LEU A 185 9.39 14.06 22.53
C LEU A 185 9.44 15.11 23.65
N ALA A 186 10.44 15.05 24.53
CA ALA A 186 10.63 16.04 25.58
C ALA A 186 10.95 17.44 25.02
N ASP A 187 11.67 17.55 23.89
CA ASP A 187 11.92 18.84 23.24
C ASP A 187 10.67 19.42 22.56
N HIS A 188 9.83 18.58 21.95
CA HIS A 188 8.51 19.00 21.46
C HIS A 188 7.60 19.43 22.62
N ARG A 189 7.57 18.67 23.72
CA ARG A 189 6.80 18.98 24.94
C ARG A 189 7.18 20.32 25.56
N ARG A 190 8.48 20.65 25.63
CA ARG A 190 8.97 21.97 26.07
C ARG A 190 8.52 23.11 25.14
N ARG A 191 8.39 22.85 23.83
CA ARG A 191 7.94 23.85 22.84
C ARG A 191 6.41 24.03 22.79
N THR A 192 5.62 23.07 23.27
CA THR A 192 4.15 23.15 23.29
C THR A 192 3.60 23.62 24.64
N GLY A 193 4.16 23.14 25.75
CA GLY A 193 3.75 23.54 27.11
C GLY A 193 2.36 23.05 27.52
N GLY A 194 1.86 23.56 28.66
CA GLY A 194 0.54 23.24 29.22
C GLY A 194 0.41 21.83 29.84
N GLY A 195 -0.50 21.64 30.79
CA GLY A 195 -0.78 20.33 31.39
C GLY A 195 0.35 19.76 32.30
N SER A 196 0.14 18.56 32.84
CA SER A 196 1.13 17.88 33.69
C SER A 196 2.19 17.14 32.86
N LEU A 197 3.33 16.78 33.45
CA LEU A 197 4.32 15.92 32.79
C LEU A 197 3.99 14.43 32.96
N ASP A 198 3.45 14.03 34.11
CA ASP A 198 3.11 12.64 34.41
C ASP A 198 1.81 12.16 33.75
N ASP A 199 0.92 13.09 33.39
CA ASP A 199 -0.31 12.80 32.64
C ASP A 199 0.01 12.54 31.16
N PRO A 200 -0.30 11.35 30.61
CA PRO A 200 -0.09 11.08 29.18
C PRO A 200 -0.92 12.01 28.28
N ALA A 201 -2.15 12.40 28.64
CA ALA A 201 -3.01 13.22 27.78
C ALA A 201 -2.39 14.61 27.48
N SER A 202 -1.63 15.16 28.43
CA SER A 202 -0.87 16.40 28.29
C SER A 202 0.29 16.34 27.28
N TRP A 203 0.60 15.19 26.67
CA TRP A 203 1.65 15.04 25.64
C TRP A 203 1.13 15.11 24.20
N TYR A 204 -0.19 15.26 23.98
CA TYR A 204 -0.82 15.13 22.66
C TYR A 204 -0.17 16.01 21.57
N ASP A 205 0.00 17.31 21.83
CA ASP A 205 0.62 18.25 20.88
C ASP A 205 2.14 18.02 20.66
N ALA A 206 2.80 17.27 21.56
CA ALA A 206 4.20 16.88 21.40
C ALA A 206 4.32 15.63 20.50
N VAL A 207 3.43 14.64 20.70
CA VAL A 207 3.27 13.47 19.84
C VAL A 207 2.91 13.87 18.42
N ALA A 208 1.97 14.81 18.25
CA ALA A 208 1.55 15.31 16.94
C ALA A 208 2.68 15.92 16.10
N ARG A 209 3.80 16.34 16.72
CA ARG A 209 4.97 16.92 16.05
C ARG A 209 6.05 15.89 15.73
N TYR A 210 5.96 14.69 16.30
CA TYR A 210 7.04 13.71 16.30
C TYR A 210 7.52 13.28 14.89
N PRO A 211 6.63 13.04 13.90
CA PRO A 211 7.02 12.61 12.55
C PRO A 211 7.88 13.59 11.71
N GLY A 212 8.23 14.78 12.22
CA GLY A 212 9.07 15.74 11.49
C GLY A 212 8.42 16.30 10.20
N THR A 213 7.10 16.26 10.10
CA THR A 213 6.34 16.63 8.90
C THR A 213 6.36 18.14 8.68
N ARG A 214 7.10 18.61 7.66
CA ARG A 214 7.25 20.05 7.34
C ARG A 214 6.07 20.70 6.63
N GLU A 215 5.01 19.95 6.38
CA GLU A 215 3.83 20.41 5.67
C GLU A 215 3.11 21.52 6.43
N ARG A 216 2.65 22.57 5.72
CA ARG A 216 2.14 23.80 6.34
C ARG A 216 0.66 24.03 6.01
N GLY A 217 -0.06 24.62 6.94
CA GLY A 217 -1.49 24.92 6.81
C GLY A 217 -2.37 23.80 7.33
N ALA A 218 -3.54 23.61 6.70
CA ALA A 218 -4.56 22.70 7.20
C ALA A 218 -4.16 21.22 7.08
N ALA A 219 -3.68 20.77 5.91
CA ALA A 219 -3.31 19.37 5.66
C ALA A 219 -2.21 18.88 6.62
N GLY A 220 -1.08 19.61 6.72
CA GLY A 220 -0.01 19.28 7.68
C GLY A 220 -0.45 19.30 9.15
N ARG A 221 -1.41 20.16 9.53
CA ARG A 221 -2.00 20.12 10.88
C ARG A 221 -2.90 18.89 11.06
N GLU A 222 -3.70 18.54 10.06
CA GLU A 222 -4.58 17.36 10.10
C GLU A 222 -3.77 16.06 10.18
N ALA A 223 -2.67 15.98 9.41
CA ALA A 223 -1.72 14.88 9.42
C ALA A 223 -1.08 14.67 10.81
N ALA A 224 -0.48 15.74 11.35
CA ALA A 224 0.06 15.80 12.71
C ALA A 224 -0.94 15.33 13.78
N LEU A 225 -2.18 15.83 13.71
CA LEU A 225 -3.24 15.45 14.66
C LEU A 225 -3.69 14.00 14.46
N SER A 226 -3.77 13.50 13.22
CA SER A 226 -4.16 12.12 12.91
C SER A 226 -3.12 11.09 13.35
N PHE A 227 -1.82 11.42 13.32
CA PHE A 227 -0.77 10.59 13.90
C PHE A 227 -0.95 10.49 15.43
N ALA A 228 -1.20 11.61 16.11
CA ALA A 228 -1.48 11.60 17.54
C ALA A 228 -2.77 10.84 17.90
N ASP A 229 -3.87 11.01 17.15
CA ASP A 229 -5.10 10.23 17.36
C ASP A 229 -4.84 8.71 17.30
N GLU A 230 -3.95 8.27 16.40
CA GLU A 230 -3.56 6.86 16.28
C GLU A 230 -2.64 6.38 17.40
N VAL A 231 -1.66 7.19 17.83
CA VAL A 231 -0.80 6.86 18.98
C VAL A 231 -1.67 6.63 20.22
N TYR A 232 -2.66 7.49 20.45
CA TYR A 232 -3.55 7.38 21.61
C TYR A 232 -4.61 6.26 21.43
N ALA A 233 -5.01 5.93 20.20
CA ALA A 233 -5.79 4.73 19.93
C ALA A 233 -4.99 3.45 20.27
N THR A 234 -3.70 3.43 19.93
CA THR A 234 -2.75 2.36 20.27
C THR A 234 -2.54 2.25 21.78
N MET A 235 -2.42 3.37 22.51
CA MET A 235 -2.38 3.40 23.99
C MET A 235 -3.68 2.87 24.63
N ARG A 236 -4.85 3.20 24.07
CA ARG A 236 -6.13 2.68 24.56
C ARG A 236 -6.28 1.17 24.35
N ALA A 237 -5.84 0.66 23.20
CA ALA A 237 -5.91 -0.76 22.86
C ALA A 237 -4.83 -1.62 23.55
N GLY A 238 -3.64 -1.06 23.78
CA GLY A 238 -2.44 -1.80 24.13
C GLY A 238 -1.86 -2.58 22.95
N ALA A 239 -0.62 -3.05 23.10
CA ALA A 239 0.06 -3.87 22.09
C ALA A 239 1.14 -4.76 22.73
N SER A 240 1.51 -5.88 22.09
CA SER A 240 2.70 -6.64 22.45
C SER A 240 3.26 -7.41 21.26
N ARG A 241 4.58 -7.42 21.11
CA ARG A 241 5.33 -8.15 20.08
C ARG A 241 6.51 -8.88 20.74
N VAL A 242 7.00 -9.92 20.08
CA VAL A 242 8.40 -10.36 20.21
C VAL A 242 9.09 -9.85 18.95
N THR A 243 10.12 -9.02 19.10
CA THR A 243 10.78 -8.35 17.99
C THR A 243 11.57 -9.33 17.12
N ASP A 244 12.02 -8.89 15.94
CA ASP A 244 12.75 -9.74 14.98
C ASP A 244 14.17 -10.10 15.46
N ASP A 245 14.65 -9.50 16.57
CA ASP A 245 15.83 -9.87 17.35
C ASP A 245 15.50 -10.64 18.65
N GLY A 246 14.23 -10.95 18.92
CA GLY A 246 13.76 -11.83 20.00
C GLY A 246 13.38 -11.15 21.32
N GLU A 247 13.47 -9.82 21.40
CA GLU A 247 13.10 -9.05 22.59
C GLU A 247 11.57 -8.97 22.76
N ARG A 248 11.06 -9.12 23.99
CA ARG A 248 9.62 -8.95 24.26
C ARG A 248 9.31 -7.51 24.67
N VAL A 249 8.37 -6.88 23.97
CA VAL A 249 7.87 -5.54 24.31
C VAL A 249 6.36 -5.61 24.54
N THR A 250 5.86 -4.83 25.50
CA THR A 250 4.44 -4.70 25.85
C THR A 250 4.11 -3.26 26.18
N LEU A 251 3.12 -2.72 25.49
CA LEU A 251 2.40 -1.50 25.86
C LEU A 251 1.10 -1.92 26.55
N PRO A 252 0.95 -1.69 27.86
CA PRO A 252 -0.31 -1.94 28.56
C PRO A 252 -1.45 -1.09 27.99
N ALA A 253 -2.62 -1.69 27.85
CA ALA A 253 -3.83 -0.98 27.44
C ALA A 253 -4.27 0.01 28.54
N THR A 254 -4.62 1.24 28.13
CA THR A 254 -5.21 2.27 29.00
C THR A 254 -6.56 2.72 28.43
N PRO A 255 -7.63 1.91 28.53
CA PRO A 255 -8.86 2.14 27.75
C PRO A 255 -9.52 3.50 27.98
N ASP A 256 -9.50 3.97 29.23
CA ASP A 256 -10.12 5.24 29.66
C ASP A 256 -9.26 6.49 29.38
N LEU A 257 -8.18 6.36 28.60
CA LEU A 257 -7.29 7.48 28.26
C LEU A 257 -8.01 8.52 27.39
N SER A 258 -8.38 9.63 28.02
CA SER A 258 -8.94 10.82 27.38
C SER A 258 -7.95 11.52 26.46
N THR A 259 -8.45 12.01 25.32
CA THR A 259 -7.70 12.86 24.37
C THR A 259 -8.36 14.24 24.24
N PRO A 260 -7.62 15.30 23.86
CA PRO A 260 -8.20 16.60 23.49
C PRO A 260 -9.08 16.51 22.22
N SER A 261 -8.77 15.56 21.34
CA SER A 261 -9.58 15.15 20.20
C SER A 261 -10.75 14.24 20.63
N LYS A 262 -11.85 14.26 19.86
CA LYS A 262 -12.96 13.31 20.05
C LYS A 262 -12.46 11.87 19.84
N PRO A 263 -12.97 10.88 20.59
CA PRO A 263 -12.42 9.53 20.58
C PRO A 263 -12.44 8.90 19.19
N TYR A 264 -11.24 8.64 18.68
CA TYR A 264 -10.98 7.88 17.48
C TYR A 264 -11.26 6.38 17.72
N THR A 265 -12.04 5.74 16.84
CA THR A 265 -12.38 4.30 16.91
C THR A 265 -11.15 3.45 16.56
N PRO A 266 -10.55 2.69 17.51
CA PRO A 266 -9.32 1.95 17.25
C PRO A 266 -9.50 0.85 16.21
N PHE A 267 -8.41 0.50 15.52
CA PHE A 267 -8.41 -0.70 14.67
C PHE A 267 -8.58 -1.97 15.52
N GLY A 268 -9.29 -2.96 14.99
CA GLY A 268 -9.48 -4.26 15.64
C GLY A 268 -10.74 -4.43 16.49
N SER A 269 -11.51 -3.38 16.78
CA SER A 269 -12.81 -3.51 17.46
C SER A 269 -13.84 -4.22 16.56
N SER A 270 -14.24 -5.43 16.93
CA SER A 270 -15.22 -6.23 16.18
C SER A 270 -16.65 -5.79 16.47
N GLU A 271 -17.29 -5.09 15.52
CA GLU A 271 -18.74 -4.96 15.55
C GLU A 271 -19.42 -6.32 15.33
N PRO A 272 -20.56 -6.61 16.00
CA PRO A 272 -21.30 -7.84 15.80
C PRO A 272 -21.88 -7.89 14.38
N SER A 273 -21.73 -9.02 13.69
CA SER A 273 -22.07 -9.14 12.27
C SER A 273 -23.58 -9.20 12.00
N GLY A 274 -24.23 -8.04 12.00
CA GLY A 274 -25.62 -7.87 11.58
C GLY A 274 -25.78 -8.11 10.07
N ARG A 275 -25.95 -9.37 9.66
CA ARG A 275 -26.32 -9.72 8.29
C ARG A 275 -27.80 -9.42 8.05
N SER A 276 -28.10 -8.37 7.29
CA SER A 276 -29.37 -8.26 6.56
C SER A 276 -29.27 -9.07 5.26
N GLU A 277 -30.17 -10.03 5.06
CA GLU A 277 -30.30 -10.72 3.78
C GLU A 277 -30.93 -9.79 2.71
N PRO A 278 -30.54 -9.92 1.43
CA PRO A 278 -31.18 -9.17 0.35
C PRO A 278 -32.57 -9.76 0.06
N PRO A 279 -33.62 -8.93 -0.12
CA PRO A 279 -34.94 -9.42 -0.52
C PRO A 279 -34.91 -9.97 -1.95
N GLY A 280 -35.59 -11.09 -2.18
CA GLY A 280 -35.78 -11.66 -3.53
C GLY A 280 -36.72 -10.82 -4.41
N PRO A 281 -36.62 -10.93 -5.74
CA PRO A 281 -37.47 -10.20 -6.66
C PRO A 281 -38.89 -10.79 -6.74
N SER A 282 -39.90 -9.93 -6.78
CA SER A 282 -41.30 -10.29 -7.05
C SER A 282 -41.85 -9.42 -8.18
N GLU A 283 -42.34 -10.05 -9.25
CA GLU A 283 -42.96 -9.36 -10.40
C GLU A 283 -44.40 -8.87 -10.10
N PRO A 284 -44.93 -7.90 -10.88
CA PRO A 284 -46.16 -7.19 -10.53
C PRO A 284 -47.44 -7.92 -10.94
N SER A 285 -48.57 -7.56 -10.31
CA SER A 285 -49.92 -7.91 -10.77
C SER A 285 -50.92 -6.81 -10.40
N GLY A 286 -51.99 -6.73 -11.21
CA GLY A 286 -52.91 -5.59 -11.29
C GLY A 286 -54.07 -5.55 -10.28
N PRO A 287 -55.05 -4.64 -10.47
CA PRO A 287 -55.77 -4.03 -9.35
C PRO A 287 -57.26 -4.37 -9.24
N SER A 288 -57.81 -4.20 -8.04
CA SER A 288 -59.25 -3.99 -7.80
C SER A 288 -59.52 -3.31 -6.45
N GLY A 289 -60.63 -2.59 -6.37
CA GLY A 289 -61.32 -2.15 -5.14
C GLY A 289 -62.83 -2.28 -5.39
N PRO A 290 -63.72 -1.45 -4.80
CA PRO A 290 -63.60 -0.58 -3.63
C PRO A 290 -64.76 -0.78 -2.61
N SER A 291 -64.73 -0.12 -1.43
CA SER A 291 -65.95 0.23 -0.66
C SER A 291 -65.68 1.11 0.59
N GLY A 292 -66.69 1.90 0.97
CA GLY A 292 -66.90 2.53 2.29
C GLY A 292 -68.39 2.41 2.64
N PRO A 293 -69.06 3.34 3.37
CA PRO A 293 -68.57 4.49 4.15
C PRO A 293 -69.26 4.64 5.54
N SER A 294 -68.92 5.67 6.34
CA SER A 294 -69.84 6.42 7.27
C SER A 294 -69.11 7.47 8.16
N GLY A 295 -69.86 8.38 8.81
CA GLY A 295 -69.43 9.43 9.77
C GLY A 295 -70.62 9.82 10.67
N PRO A 296 -70.88 11.09 11.09
CA PRO A 296 -69.99 12.25 11.40
C PRO A 296 -70.41 13.03 12.71
N ARG A 297 -69.68 14.07 13.19
CA ARG A 297 -70.22 15.28 13.91
C ARG A 297 -69.20 16.37 14.35
N ALA A 298 -69.73 17.53 14.78
CA ALA A 298 -69.11 18.76 15.36
C ALA A 298 -70.10 19.38 16.42
N PRO A 299 -69.97 20.59 17.07
CA PRO A 299 -69.11 21.79 16.84
C PRO A 299 -68.58 22.55 18.13
N LEU A 300 -68.33 23.89 18.03
CA LEU A 300 -67.75 24.90 18.98
C LEU A 300 -68.83 25.59 19.90
N PRO A 301 -68.69 26.78 20.60
CA PRO A 301 -67.59 27.81 20.80
C PRO A 301 -67.50 28.52 22.22
N LEU A 302 -66.63 29.56 22.43
CA LEU A 302 -66.88 30.95 23.00
C LEU A 302 -65.62 31.81 23.41
N GLU A 303 -65.80 33.03 23.96
CA GLU A 303 -64.88 34.21 23.94
C GLU A 303 -64.43 34.88 25.29
N ARG A 304 -63.62 35.99 25.19
CA ARG A 304 -63.37 37.19 26.09
C ARG A 304 -61.95 37.29 26.72
N ARG A 305 -61.38 38.47 27.10
CA ARG A 305 -61.78 39.92 27.23
C ARG A 305 -60.54 40.85 26.97
N ALA A 306 -60.58 42.19 27.21
CA ALA A 306 -59.55 43.15 26.67
C ALA A 306 -59.19 44.43 27.50
N SER A 307 -58.02 45.05 27.15
CA SER A 307 -57.61 46.49 27.23
C SER A 307 -57.43 47.20 28.60
N PRO A 308 -56.81 48.42 28.71
CA PRO A 308 -56.29 49.43 27.73
C PRO A 308 -54.72 49.62 27.80
N SER A 309 -53.96 50.69 27.50
CA SER A 309 -54.09 52.18 27.34
C SER A 309 -52.95 52.83 26.47
N GLY A 310 -52.97 54.16 26.23
CA GLY A 310 -51.88 55.02 25.67
C GLY A 310 -51.38 56.10 26.68
N PRO A 311 -50.80 57.29 26.32
CA PRO A 311 -50.76 58.03 25.01
C PRO A 311 -49.37 58.75 24.70
N PRO A 312 -49.19 59.91 23.98
CA PRO A 312 -49.54 60.33 22.59
C PRO A 312 -48.42 61.10 21.77
N LEU A 313 -48.80 61.68 20.59
CA LEU A 313 -48.22 62.82 19.80
C LEU A 313 -47.05 62.54 18.79
N ALA A 314 -46.92 63.18 17.60
CA ALA A 314 -47.67 64.27 16.89
C ALA A 314 -47.63 64.15 15.32
N SER A 315 -48.23 65.11 14.58
CA SER A 315 -48.39 65.24 13.09
C SER A 315 -48.38 66.75 12.67
N PRO A 316 -48.68 67.24 11.42
CA PRO A 316 -48.91 66.65 10.07
C PRO A 316 -47.85 67.17 9.03
N ALA A 317 -47.99 67.72 7.79
CA ALA A 317 -48.98 68.04 6.69
C ALA A 317 -48.16 68.55 5.44
N PRO A 318 -48.69 69.01 4.26
CA PRO A 318 -49.92 68.75 3.47
C PRO A 318 -49.63 68.40 1.95
N THR A 319 -50.67 68.36 1.08
CA THR A 319 -50.64 67.95 -0.36
C THR A 319 -50.87 69.11 -1.36
N PRO A 320 -50.50 68.93 -2.65
CA PRO A 320 -51.36 69.39 -3.78
C PRO A 320 -51.52 68.36 -4.94
N THR A 321 -52.29 68.75 -5.97
CA THR A 321 -52.96 67.91 -7.00
C THR A 321 -52.21 67.73 -8.35
N PRO A 322 -52.66 66.83 -9.27
CA PRO A 322 -51.81 66.27 -10.34
C PRO A 322 -51.96 66.90 -11.75
N VAL A 323 -51.03 66.51 -12.65
CA VAL A 323 -51.03 66.77 -14.11
C VAL A 323 -50.84 65.42 -14.86
N PRO A 324 -51.53 65.13 -15.98
CA PRO A 324 -51.63 63.75 -16.50
C PRO A 324 -50.67 63.37 -17.63
N THR A 325 -50.06 62.18 -17.53
CA THR A 325 -49.45 61.34 -18.62
C THR A 325 -48.25 61.92 -19.39
N PRO A 326 -47.25 61.09 -19.77
CA PRO A 326 -47.43 59.96 -20.70
C PRO A 326 -47.20 58.57 -20.08
N ALA A 327 -47.69 57.52 -20.76
CA ALA A 327 -47.61 56.13 -20.30
C ALA A 327 -46.21 55.51 -20.55
N PRO A 328 -45.50 55.00 -19.53
CA PRO A 328 -44.22 54.33 -19.71
C PRO A 328 -44.37 52.87 -20.14
N THR A 329 -43.52 52.45 -21.08
CA THR A 329 -43.38 51.08 -21.59
C THR A 329 -43.22 50.06 -20.45
N PRO A 330 -43.86 48.86 -20.51
CA PRO A 330 -43.73 47.85 -19.46
C PRO A 330 -42.27 47.42 -19.26
N ALA A 331 -41.72 47.73 -18.08
CA ALA A 331 -40.36 47.38 -17.72
C ALA A 331 -40.19 45.85 -17.71
N LYS A 332 -39.27 45.35 -18.54
CA LYS A 332 -38.86 43.93 -18.49
C LYS A 332 -38.32 43.64 -17.09
N LYS A 333 -38.98 42.75 -16.35
CA LYS A 333 -38.43 42.18 -15.11
C LYS A 333 -37.11 41.49 -15.45
N ILE A 334 -35.99 42.15 -15.19
CA ILE A 334 -34.68 41.51 -15.15
C ILE A 334 -34.71 40.59 -13.93
N THR A 335 -35.15 39.36 -14.17
CA THR A 335 -34.99 38.29 -13.20
C THR A 335 -33.50 38.05 -13.11
N MET A 336 -32.87 38.56 -12.04
CA MET A 336 -31.56 38.07 -11.64
C MET A 336 -31.73 36.58 -11.37
N MET A 337 -31.33 35.74 -12.33
CA MET A 337 -31.08 34.34 -12.04
C MET A 337 -30.01 34.32 -10.96
N LEU A 338 -30.38 33.97 -9.73
CA LEU A 338 -29.41 33.52 -8.76
C LEU A 338 -28.70 32.34 -9.41
N ALA A 339 -27.45 32.56 -9.84
CA ALA A 339 -26.61 31.49 -10.34
C ALA A 339 -26.62 30.40 -9.26
N LYS A 340 -27.06 29.19 -9.62
CA LYS A 340 -27.02 28.04 -8.71
C LYS A 340 -25.62 28.03 -8.11
N ARG A 341 -25.52 28.15 -6.77
CA ARG A 341 -24.26 27.91 -6.07
C ARG A 341 -23.69 26.60 -6.64
N PRO A 342 -22.45 26.58 -7.16
CA PRO A 342 -21.87 25.34 -7.65
C PRO A 342 -21.95 24.32 -6.53
N ALA A 343 -22.37 23.10 -6.86
CA ALA A 343 -22.43 22.03 -5.87
C ALA A 343 -21.05 21.92 -5.19
N PRO A 344 -20.98 21.75 -3.86
CA PRO A 344 -19.70 21.65 -3.17
C PRO A 344 -18.83 20.60 -3.85
N VAL A 345 -17.60 20.97 -4.24
CA VAL A 345 -16.64 20.01 -4.76
C VAL A 345 -16.46 18.95 -3.67
N PRO A 346 -16.72 17.66 -3.95
CA PRO A 346 -16.64 16.63 -2.92
C PRO A 346 -15.24 16.61 -2.29
N GLY A 347 -15.15 16.37 -0.98
CA GLY A 347 -13.89 16.08 -0.31
C GLY A 347 -13.19 14.85 -0.91
N PRO A 348 -11.96 14.55 -0.50
CA PRO A 348 -11.27 13.35 -0.96
C PRO A 348 -12.00 12.07 -0.53
N ASP A 349 -11.80 11.00 -1.28
CA ASP A 349 -12.52 9.73 -1.14
C ASP A 349 -11.84 8.78 -0.14
N CYS A 350 -11.66 9.29 1.08
CA CYS A 350 -11.02 8.62 2.20
C CYS A 350 -12.04 8.34 3.32
N PRO A 351 -11.81 7.33 4.18
CA PRO A 351 -12.56 7.20 5.41
C PRO A 351 -12.23 8.36 6.36
N LYS A 352 -13.12 8.71 7.29
CA LYS A 352 -12.87 9.74 8.32
C LYS A 352 -11.80 9.36 9.36
N SER A 353 -11.16 8.21 9.17
CA SER A 353 -10.25 7.56 10.12
C SER A 353 -8.78 7.62 9.66
N VAL A 354 -8.46 8.56 8.77
CA VAL A 354 -7.12 8.87 8.26
C VAL A 354 -7.09 10.36 7.91
N SER A 355 -5.96 11.04 8.09
CA SER A 355 -5.78 12.36 7.47
C SER A 355 -5.64 12.20 5.96
N CYS A 356 -6.40 12.98 5.19
CA CYS A 356 -6.45 12.84 3.76
C CYS A 356 -6.80 14.14 3.03
N GLU A 357 -5.90 14.64 2.18
CA GLU A 357 -6.12 15.84 1.36
C GLU A 357 -6.59 15.53 -0.07
N TRP A 358 -7.06 16.57 -0.78
CA TRP A 358 -7.35 16.52 -2.22
C TRP A 358 -6.33 17.39 -2.98
N LEU A 359 -5.34 16.74 -3.58
CA LEU A 359 -4.25 17.35 -4.33
C LEU A 359 -4.31 16.91 -5.81
N PRO A 360 -5.14 17.57 -6.65
CA PRO A 360 -5.53 17.03 -7.95
C PRO A 360 -4.37 16.84 -8.93
N ALA A 361 -4.39 15.71 -9.65
CA ALA A 361 -3.49 15.46 -10.77
C ALA A 361 -3.69 16.48 -11.90
N ALA A 362 -2.60 16.89 -12.55
CA ALA A 362 -2.64 17.97 -13.54
C ALA A 362 -3.20 17.53 -14.91
N TYR A 363 -4.38 18.04 -15.26
CA TYR A 363 -5.05 17.77 -16.54
C TYR A 363 -5.07 19.00 -17.44
N LYS A 364 -4.22 19.03 -18.47
CA LYS A 364 -4.24 20.05 -19.54
C LYS A 364 -3.90 19.44 -20.90
N ARG A 365 -4.29 20.12 -21.98
CA ARG A 365 -3.78 19.82 -23.33
C ARG A 365 -2.29 20.15 -23.42
N LEU A 366 -1.54 19.37 -24.19
CA LEU A 366 -0.10 19.49 -24.40
C LEU A 366 0.20 19.89 -25.85
N PRO A 367 1.39 20.44 -26.14
CA PRO A 367 1.89 20.56 -27.51
C PRO A 367 1.85 19.22 -28.26
N GLY A 368 1.71 19.25 -29.59
CA GLY A 368 1.60 18.04 -30.41
C GLY A 368 0.28 17.27 -30.28
N GLY A 369 -0.74 17.83 -29.61
CA GLY A 369 -2.09 17.25 -29.53
C GLY A 369 -2.31 16.25 -28.38
N GLY A 370 -1.28 15.97 -27.58
CA GLY A 370 -1.41 15.17 -26.36
C GLY A 370 -2.21 15.87 -25.26
N TYR A 371 -2.45 15.16 -24.16
CA TYR A 371 -3.07 15.70 -22.95
C TYR A 371 -2.64 14.92 -21.71
N GLY A 372 -2.54 15.63 -20.59
CA GLY A 372 -2.61 15.11 -19.23
C GLY A 372 -1.67 13.95 -18.86
N ASN A 373 -2.00 13.40 -17.69
CA ASN A 373 -1.33 12.27 -17.06
C ASN A 373 -2.30 11.16 -16.58
N HIS A 374 -3.58 11.30 -16.95
CA HIS A 374 -4.69 10.38 -16.72
C HIS A 374 -5.72 10.56 -17.85
N ASP A 375 -6.69 9.65 -17.94
CA ASP A 375 -7.93 9.84 -18.70
C ASP A 375 -9.11 10.12 -17.75
N ARG A 376 -10.01 11.04 -18.12
CA ARG A 376 -11.20 11.37 -17.32
C ARG A 376 -12.43 10.60 -17.76
N SER A 377 -13.39 10.42 -16.86
CA SER A 377 -14.71 9.84 -17.17
C SER A 377 -15.87 10.72 -16.72
N ASP A 378 -16.89 10.87 -17.57
CA ASP A 378 -18.17 11.48 -17.19
C ASP A 378 -19.04 10.54 -16.35
N GLY A 379 -18.95 9.23 -16.60
CA GLY A 379 -19.77 8.19 -15.96
C GLY A 379 -19.02 7.35 -14.91
N PRO A 380 -19.73 6.47 -14.18
CA PRO A 380 -19.12 5.48 -13.30
C PRO A 380 -18.26 4.48 -14.10
N ARG A 381 -17.28 3.87 -13.42
CA ARG A 381 -16.32 2.91 -13.97
C ARG A 381 -16.41 1.60 -13.18
N GLU A 382 -16.27 0.48 -13.86
CA GLU A 382 -16.13 -0.84 -13.24
C GLU A 382 -14.70 -0.97 -12.69
N ILE A 383 -14.56 -1.32 -11.40
CA ILE A 383 -13.28 -1.36 -10.69
C ILE A 383 -13.15 -2.74 -10.04
N ASP A 384 -12.27 -3.57 -10.60
CA ASP A 384 -11.96 -4.92 -10.10
C ASP A 384 -10.82 -4.92 -9.08
N TYR A 385 -9.88 -3.96 -9.19
CA TYR A 385 -8.56 -4.06 -8.56
C TYR A 385 -8.20 -2.84 -7.71
N ILE A 386 -7.40 -3.07 -6.67
CA ILE A 386 -6.57 -2.04 -6.05
C ILE A 386 -5.12 -2.49 -6.23
N VAL A 387 -4.29 -1.64 -6.82
CA VAL A 387 -2.85 -1.91 -7.02
C VAL A 387 -2.06 -1.09 -6.00
N ILE A 388 -1.25 -1.81 -5.23
CA ILE A 388 -0.27 -1.32 -4.27
C ILE A 388 1.05 -1.15 -5.01
N HIS A 389 1.66 0.02 -4.87
CA HIS A 389 2.98 0.34 -5.42
C HIS A 389 3.91 0.82 -4.30
N ASP A 390 5.23 0.73 -4.48
CA ASP A 390 6.15 1.70 -3.91
C ASP A 390 6.64 2.63 -5.01
N GLY A 391 6.66 3.95 -4.74
CA GLY A 391 6.80 4.96 -5.80
C GLY A 391 8.23 5.15 -6.33
N GLU A 392 9.19 4.32 -5.90
CA GLU A 392 10.64 4.49 -6.08
C GLU A 392 11.13 5.95 -5.85
N THR A 393 10.44 6.67 -4.95
CA THR A 393 10.68 8.09 -4.62
C THR A 393 9.93 8.56 -3.36
N SER A 394 10.27 9.76 -2.87
CA SER A 394 9.65 10.40 -1.68
C SER A 394 8.25 10.97 -1.94
N TYR A 395 7.49 11.21 -0.87
CA TYR A 395 6.18 11.87 -0.88
C TYR A 395 6.23 13.26 -1.56
N ASP A 396 7.20 14.10 -1.19
CA ASP A 396 7.34 15.45 -1.75
C ASP A 396 7.71 15.43 -3.24
N ALA A 397 8.41 14.40 -3.70
CA ALA A 397 8.65 14.16 -5.13
C ALA A 397 7.40 13.63 -5.85
N MET A 398 6.69 12.64 -5.30
CA MET A 398 5.45 12.10 -5.86
C MET A 398 4.37 13.18 -6.03
N THR A 399 4.13 13.98 -4.99
CA THR A 399 3.17 15.08 -5.06
C THR A 399 3.59 16.16 -6.08
N ARG A 400 4.87 16.33 -6.40
CA ARG A 400 5.32 17.18 -7.52
C ARG A 400 5.07 16.50 -8.88
N LEU A 401 5.43 15.23 -9.01
CA LEU A 401 5.31 14.43 -10.23
C LEU A 401 3.85 14.34 -10.72
N VAL A 402 2.89 14.09 -9.82
CA VAL A 402 1.45 13.99 -10.17
C VAL A 402 0.84 15.32 -10.61
N ARG A 403 1.47 16.44 -10.21
CA ARG A 403 1.14 17.81 -10.67
C ARG A 403 1.88 18.19 -11.97
N ASN A 404 2.71 17.32 -12.54
CA ASN A 404 3.26 17.49 -13.88
C ASN A 404 2.35 16.83 -14.95
N PRO A 405 1.63 17.61 -15.78
CA PRO A 405 0.75 17.07 -16.81
C PRO A 405 1.48 16.44 -18.00
N ALA A 406 2.82 16.50 -18.05
CA ALA A 406 3.61 15.73 -19.03
C ALA A 406 4.01 14.33 -18.50
N TYR A 407 3.79 14.06 -17.20
CA TYR A 407 4.15 12.81 -16.54
C TYR A 407 2.97 11.82 -16.51
N LEU A 408 3.00 10.81 -15.63
CA LEU A 408 1.90 9.88 -15.34
C LEU A 408 1.15 10.27 -14.04
N SER A 409 0.08 9.56 -13.69
CA SER A 409 -0.61 9.72 -12.39
C SER A 409 -1.40 8.50 -11.95
N TRP A 410 -1.56 8.41 -10.64
CA TRP A 410 -2.21 7.38 -9.83
C TRP A 410 -3.31 8.02 -8.96
N HIS A 411 -4.04 7.25 -8.17
CA HIS A 411 -5.20 7.78 -7.43
C HIS A 411 -4.86 8.37 -6.06
N PHE A 412 -3.95 7.75 -5.30
CA PHE A 412 -3.56 8.20 -3.96
C PHE A 412 -2.06 8.02 -3.70
N THR A 413 -1.43 8.99 -3.02
CA THR A 413 -0.09 8.82 -2.40
C THR A 413 -0.25 8.68 -0.90
N ILE A 414 0.54 7.81 -0.26
CA ILE A 414 0.61 7.66 1.21
C ILE A 414 2.04 7.97 1.68
N ARG A 415 2.17 8.85 2.68
CA ARG A 415 3.43 9.27 3.31
C ARG A 415 3.90 8.26 4.36
N SER A 416 5.20 8.02 4.43
CA SER A 416 5.79 7.02 5.32
C SER A 416 5.79 7.48 6.79
N ALA A 417 6.19 8.72 7.07
CA ALA A 417 6.42 9.18 8.45
C ALA A 417 5.15 9.26 9.32
N ASP A 418 3.99 9.54 8.74
CA ASP A 418 2.75 9.82 9.48
C ASP A 418 1.50 9.10 8.94
N GLY A 419 1.62 8.38 7.82
CA GLY A 419 0.48 7.78 7.12
C GLY A 419 -0.46 8.78 6.45
N HIS A 420 -0.07 10.05 6.27
CA HIS A 420 -0.92 11.03 5.59
C HIS A 420 -1.15 10.67 4.12
N ILE A 421 -2.37 10.93 3.62
CA ILE A 421 -2.82 10.54 2.28
C ILE A 421 -3.13 11.77 1.44
N ALA A 422 -2.65 11.82 0.19
CA ALA A 422 -3.14 12.77 -0.80
C ALA A 422 -3.88 12.04 -1.93
N GLN A 423 -5.14 12.41 -2.18
CA GLN A 423 -5.88 11.93 -3.35
C GLN A 423 -5.67 12.85 -4.56
N HIS A 424 -5.35 12.27 -5.70
CA HIS A 424 -5.05 12.99 -6.95
C HIS A 424 -6.11 12.78 -8.05
N LEU A 425 -6.75 11.61 -8.08
CA LEU A 425 -7.78 11.24 -9.06
C LEU A 425 -9.04 10.75 -8.38
N ARG A 426 -10.21 10.98 -8.99
CA ARG A 426 -11.45 10.32 -8.57
C ARG A 426 -11.45 8.91 -9.13
N ALA A 427 -12.03 7.94 -8.42
CA ALA A 427 -12.04 6.53 -8.84
C ALA A 427 -12.67 6.30 -10.23
N ARG A 428 -13.58 7.16 -10.69
CA ARG A 428 -14.13 7.11 -12.06
C ARG A 428 -13.09 7.42 -13.16
N ASP A 429 -12.10 8.25 -12.84
CA ASP A 429 -11.02 8.62 -13.74
C ASP A 429 -9.95 7.50 -13.75
N VAL A 430 -9.18 7.41 -14.83
CA VAL A 430 -8.22 6.32 -15.08
C VAL A 430 -6.81 6.87 -14.99
N GLY A 431 -6.12 6.53 -13.90
CA GLY A 431 -4.69 6.72 -13.76
C GLY A 431 -3.90 5.89 -14.78
N TRP A 432 -2.70 6.35 -15.10
CA TRP A 432 -1.74 5.66 -15.95
C TRP A 432 -0.64 5.14 -15.01
N HIS A 433 -0.93 4.09 -14.24
CA HIS A 433 -0.12 3.70 -13.08
C HIS A 433 0.34 2.24 -13.10
N ALA A 434 -0.20 1.39 -13.98
CA ALA A 434 0.06 -0.06 -13.99
C ALA A 434 0.47 -0.64 -15.37
N GLY A 435 0.75 0.23 -16.37
CA GLY A 435 1.21 -0.11 -17.74
C GLY A 435 0.53 -1.26 -18.47
N ASN A 436 -0.70 -1.59 -18.07
CA ASN A 436 -1.61 -2.46 -18.78
C ASN A 436 -2.96 -1.75 -18.81
N TRP A 437 -3.40 -1.33 -20.00
CA TRP A 437 -4.62 -0.52 -20.12
C TRP A 437 -5.89 -1.23 -19.64
N TYR A 438 -5.93 -2.56 -19.70
CA TYR A 438 -7.05 -3.34 -19.15
C TYR A 438 -7.09 -3.27 -17.62
N VAL A 439 -5.93 -3.26 -16.96
CA VAL A 439 -5.84 -3.12 -15.50
C VAL A 439 -6.03 -1.67 -15.09
N ASN A 440 -5.30 -0.70 -15.66
CA ASN A 440 -5.47 0.74 -15.43
C ASN A 440 -6.95 1.17 -15.50
N SER A 441 -7.67 0.77 -16.57
CA SER A 441 -9.09 1.11 -16.74
C SER A 441 -10.04 0.37 -15.79
N ARG A 442 -9.55 -0.54 -14.95
CA ARG A 442 -10.30 -1.32 -13.95
C ARG A 442 -9.67 -1.30 -12.53
N SER A 443 -8.67 -0.45 -12.28
CA SER A 443 -7.95 -0.36 -11.00
C SER A 443 -8.09 1.00 -10.30
N ILE A 444 -7.76 1.02 -9.01
CA ILE A 444 -7.31 2.20 -8.26
C ILE A 444 -5.82 1.98 -7.90
N GLY A 445 -4.97 2.97 -8.10
CA GLY A 445 -3.53 2.91 -7.77
C GLY A 445 -3.16 3.69 -6.51
N LEU A 446 -2.47 3.02 -5.58
CA LEU A 446 -1.97 3.57 -4.31
C LEU A 446 -0.44 3.51 -4.28
N GLU A 447 0.21 4.68 -4.37
CA GLU A 447 1.66 4.82 -4.25
C GLU A 447 2.05 4.99 -2.78
N HIS A 448 2.96 4.14 -2.30
CA HIS A 448 3.56 4.28 -0.98
C HIS A 448 4.93 4.93 -1.11
N GLU A 449 5.26 5.85 -0.20
CA GLU A 449 6.59 6.44 -0.13
C GLU A 449 7.63 5.35 0.15
N GLY A 450 8.50 5.08 -0.84
CA GLY A 450 9.59 4.15 -0.65
C GLY A 450 10.35 3.73 -1.90
N TYR A 451 11.14 2.66 -1.75
CA TYR A 451 12.16 2.21 -2.70
C TYR A 451 12.43 0.71 -2.58
N LEU A 452 11.97 -0.09 -3.54
CA LEU A 452 12.18 -1.55 -3.63
C LEU A 452 13.63 -1.99 -3.37
N ALA A 453 14.63 -1.31 -3.93
CA ALA A 453 16.03 -1.75 -3.89
C ALA A 453 16.90 -1.13 -2.78
N ARG A 454 16.32 -0.46 -1.78
CA ARG A 454 17.07 0.19 -0.70
C ARG A 454 17.51 -0.79 0.41
N GLY A 455 18.18 -1.88 0.03
CA GLY A 455 18.78 -2.86 0.96
C GLY A 455 17.81 -3.81 1.66
N GLY A 456 16.50 -3.71 1.37
CA GLY A 456 15.43 -4.26 2.20
C GLY A 456 14.92 -3.28 3.27
N ALA A 457 15.00 -1.98 2.99
CA ALA A 457 14.37 -0.94 3.78
C ALA A 457 12.89 -1.26 4.06
N TRP A 458 12.48 -0.95 5.27
CA TRP A 458 11.21 -1.37 5.86
C TRP A 458 10.18 -0.25 5.85
N PHE A 459 8.90 -0.63 5.89
CA PHE A 459 7.74 0.27 5.84
C PHE A 459 7.14 0.48 7.24
N THR A 460 6.72 1.70 7.57
CA THR A 460 6.20 2.08 8.90
C THR A 460 4.81 1.52 9.19
N GLU A 461 4.49 1.34 10.47
CA GLU A 461 3.16 0.89 10.90
C GLU A 461 2.09 1.98 10.67
N ALA A 462 2.44 3.25 10.85
CA ALA A 462 1.58 4.40 10.52
C ALA A 462 1.10 4.36 9.06
N MET A 463 2.02 4.13 8.11
CA MET A 463 1.70 4.04 6.68
C MET A 463 0.90 2.77 6.34
N TYR A 464 1.26 1.63 6.95
CA TYR A 464 0.50 0.38 6.79
C TYR A 464 -0.95 0.51 7.28
N LEU A 465 -1.17 1.11 8.45
CA LEU A 465 -2.50 1.35 9.04
C LEU A 465 -3.34 2.29 8.17
N ALA A 466 -2.77 3.42 7.74
CA ALA A 466 -3.47 4.37 6.89
C ALA A 466 -3.86 3.76 5.53
N SER A 467 -2.93 3.05 4.89
CA SER A 467 -3.17 2.32 3.64
C SER A 467 -4.24 1.24 3.80
N ALA A 468 -4.17 0.42 4.84
CA ALA A 468 -5.16 -0.63 5.08
C ALA A 468 -6.57 -0.06 5.34
N ARG A 469 -6.68 1.10 5.99
CA ARG A 469 -7.96 1.81 6.18
C ARG A 469 -8.52 2.35 4.88
N LEU A 470 -7.68 2.99 4.06
CA LEU A 470 -8.06 3.45 2.73
C LEU A 470 -8.54 2.28 1.86
N VAL A 471 -7.78 1.18 1.81
CA VAL A 471 -8.14 -0.01 1.02
C VAL A 471 -9.42 -0.67 1.53
N ARG A 472 -9.65 -0.77 2.85
CA ARG A 472 -10.93 -1.25 3.39
C ARG A 472 -12.12 -0.35 3.00
N HIS A 473 -11.96 0.98 3.02
CA HIS A 473 -12.97 1.95 2.59
C HIS A 473 -13.29 1.80 1.10
N LEU A 474 -12.26 1.80 0.24
CA LEU A 474 -12.41 1.65 -1.20
C LEU A 474 -13.00 0.29 -1.57
N ALA A 475 -12.56 -0.79 -0.93
CA ALA A 475 -13.07 -2.13 -1.16
C ALA A 475 -14.56 -2.26 -0.79
N ALA A 476 -14.98 -1.74 0.37
CA ALA A 476 -16.38 -1.71 0.76
C ALA A 476 -17.24 -0.82 -0.15
N LYS A 477 -16.67 0.24 -0.72
CA LYS A 477 -17.36 1.20 -1.59
C LYS A 477 -17.55 0.70 -3.03
N TYR A 478 -16.61 -0.10 -3.53
CA TYR A 478 -16.56 -0.57 -4.92
C TYR A 478 -16.78 -2.10 -5.07
N ASP A 479 -17.16 -2.78 -3.99
CA ASP A 479 -17.38 -4.24 -3.90
C ASP A 479 -16.16 -5.08 -4.34
N ILE A 480 -14.96 -4.63 -3.95
CA ILE A 480 -13.69 -5.28 -4.30
C ILE A 480 -13.35 -6.33 -3.23
N PRO A 481 -13.22 -7.63 -3.57
CA PRO A 481 -12.86 -8.65 -2.60
C PRO A 481 -11.46 -8.42 -2.02
N LEU A 482 -11.36 -8.38 -0.68
CA LEU A 482 -10.08 -8.34 0.02
C LEU A 482 -9.38 -9.72 -0.02
N ASP A 483 -8.74 -9.99 -1.16
CA ASP A 483 -7.84 -11.13 -1.44
C ASP A 483 -6.78 -10.74 -2.49
N ARG A 484 -5.75 -11.58 -2.70
CA ARG A 484 -4.63 -11.32 -3.64
C ARG A 484 -4.97 -11.55 -5.13
N ALA A 485 -6.22 -11.82 -5.48
CA ALA A 485 -6.67 -11.76 -6.88
C ALA A 485 -7.17 -10.35 -7.25
N HIS A 486 -7.50 -9.50 -6.27
CA HIS A 486 -8.05 -8.16 -6.49
C HIS A 486 -7.19 -7.06 -5.85
N ILE A 487 -6.56 -7.34 -4.71
CA ILE A 487 -5.51 -6.49 -4.12
C ILE A 487 -4.15 -6.98 -4.64
N LEU A 488 -3.55 -6.21 -5.54
CA LEU A 488 -2.36 -6.57 -6.32
C LEU A 488 -1.15 -5.71 -5.92
N GLY A 489 0.07 -6.21 -6.14
CA GLY A 489 1.22 -5.35 -6.41
C GLY A 489 1.33 -5.06 -7.91
N HIS A 490 2.09 -4.04 -8.33
CA HIS A 490 2.44 -3.87 -9.76
C HIS A 490 3.23 -5.09 -10.26
N ASP A 491 4.01 -5.72 -9.38
CA ASP A 491 4.64 -7.04 -9.55
C ASP A 491 3.67 -8.11 -10.08
N ASN A 492 2.35 -8.02 -9.80
CA ASN A 492 1.35 -8.98 -10.25
C ASN A 492 0.68 -8.60 -11.58
N VAL A 493 0.87 -7.38 -12.11
CA VAL A 493 0.15 -6.88 -13.29
C VAL A 493 0.81 -7.37 -14.58
N PRO A 494 0.12 -8.09 -15.48
CA PRO A 494 0.75 -8.73 -16.64
C PRO A 494 1.10 -7.75 -17.77
N GLY A 495 2.15 -8.10 -18.53
CA GLY A 495 2.44 -7.48 -19.82
C GLY A 495 1.29 -7.66 -20.82
N THR A 496 1.13 -6.69 -21.70
CA THR A 496 -0.01 -6.56 -22.63
C THR A 496 0.10 -7.40 -23.90
N THR A 497 1.33 -7.71 -24.31
CA THR A 497 1.76 -8.57 -25.44
C THR A 497 3.05 -9.29 -25.04
N PRO A 498 3.56 -10.29 -25.79
CA PRO A 498 4.81 -10.97 -25.45
C PRO A 498 6.00 -10.03 -25.23
N GLU A 499 6.07 -8.94 -25.99
CA GLU A 499 7.18 -7.98 -26.02
C GLU A 499 7.21 -7.09 -24.78
N THR A 500 6.06 -6.78 -24.19
CA THR A 500 5.97 -5.89 -23.00
C THR A 500 6.20 -6.62 -21.68
N VAL A 501 6.08 -7.95 -21.63
CA VAL A 501 6.20 -8.75 -20.38
C VAL A 501 7.51 -8.49 -19.62
N GLY A 502 8.65 -8.44 -20.31
CA GLY A 502 9.96 -8.26 -19.68
C GLY A 502 10.22 -6.85 -19.13
N GLY A 503 9.51 -5.85 -19.65
CA GLY A 503 9.60 -4.45 -19.21
C GLY A 503 8.67 -4.08 -18.06
N MET A 504 7.78 -4.99 -17.64
CA MET A 504 6.82 -4.73 -16.57
C MET A 504 7.48 -4.62 -15.19
N HIS A 505 7.01 -3.66 -14.39
CA HIS A 505 7.40 -3.35 -13.01
C HIS A 505 7.36 -4.52 -11.99
N GLU A 506 8.01 -4.30 -10.84
CA GLU A 506 8.40 -5.29 -9.83
C GLU A 506 8.06 -4.88 -8.37
N ASP A 507 7.46 -3.70 -8.17
CA ASP A 507 7.08 -3.14 -6.87
C ASP A 507 5.73 -3.71 -6.34
N PRO A 508 5.48 -3.69 -5.02
CA PRO A 508 6.40 -3.32 -3.92
C PRO A 508 7.36 -4.48 -3.54
N GLY A 509 7.38 -5.54 -4.34
CA GLY A 509 8.37 -6.61 -4.30
C GLY A 509 8.42 -7.43 -3.01
N PRO A 510 9.60 -7.96 -2.61
CA PRO A 510 9.69 -9.05 -1.65
C PRO A 510 9.61 -8.61 -0.19
N TYR A 511 9.86 -7.34 0.11
CA TYR A 511 9.94 -6.82 1.49
C TYR A 511 8.63 -6.21 1.98
N TRP A 512 7.63 -6.01 1.12
CA TRP A 512 6.28 -5.65 1.58
C TRP A 512 5.62 -6.82 2.33
N ASP A 513 5.33 -6.61 3.62
CA ASP A 513 4.73 -7.62 4.50
C ASP A 513 3.24 -7.83 4.19
N TRP A 514 2.98 -8.60 3.14
CA TRP A 514 1.64 -9.01 2.72
C TRP A 514 0.88 -9.82 3.79
N ALA A 515 1.54 -10.42 4.78
CA ALA A 515 0.86 -11.13 5.87
C ALA A 515 0.25 -10.14 6.86
N HIS A 516 1.09 -9.24 7.39
CA HIS A 516 0.69 -8.15 8.28
C HIS A 516 -0.32 -7.21 7.61
N TYR A 517 -0.09 -6.83 6.35
CA TYR A 517 -1.02 -5.96 5.62
C TYR A 517 -2.41 -6.59 5.53
N PHE A 518 -2.53 -7.90 5.28
CA PHE A 518 -3.83 -8.58 5.26
C PHE A 518 -4.45 -8.78 6.66
N GLU A 519 -3.64 -8.79 7.71
CA GLU A 519 -4.11 -8.72 9.09
C GLU A 519 -4.69 -7.33 9.40
N LEU A 520 -4.07 -6.24 8.94
CA LEU A 520 -4.60 -4.86 9.02
C LEU A 520 -5.79 -4.61 8.06
N LEU A 521 -5.94 -5.36 6.97
CA LEU A 521 -7.17 -5.37 6.16
C LEU A 521 -8.34 -6.07 6.87
N GLY A 522 -8.12 -6.68 8.04
CA GLY A 522 -9.10 -7.48 8.77
C GLY A 522 -9.42 -8.82 8.08
N ARG A 523 -8.53 -9.27 7.18
CA ARG A 523 -8.73 -10.44 6.30
C ARG A 523 -7.47 -11.32 6.31
N PRO A 524 -7.00 -11.76 7.49
CA PRO A 524 -5.77 -12.54 7.64
C PRO A 524 -5.74 -13.74 6.70
N LEU A 525 -4.61 -13.96 6.05
CA LEU A 525 -4.40 -14.99 5.02
C LEU A 525 -4.42 -16.41 5.63
N ARG A 526 -5.62 -16.88 5.97
CA ARG A 526 -5.98 -18.17 6.57
C ARG A 526 -5.54 -19.38 5.73
N ALA A 527 -5.20 -20.49 6.38
CA ALA A 527 -5.46 -21.81 5.80
C ALA A 527 -6.98 -21.95 5.55
N SER A 528 -7.37 -22.53 4.41
CA SER A 528 -8.78 -22.57 3.98
C SER A 528 -9.21 -23.89 3.34
N GLY A 529 -8.36 -24.92 3.32
CA GLY A 529 -8.69 -26.24 2.77
C GLY A 529 -8.20 -27.40 3.64
N GLY A 530 -8.97 -28.49 3.68
CA GLY A 530 -8.58 -29.76 4.32
C GLY A 530 -7.62 -30.60 3.47
N ASP A 531 -7.46 -31.88 3.80
CA ASP A 531 -6.45 -32.77 3.19
C ASP A 531 -6.60 -32.92 1.66
N ALA A 532 -7.83 -32.91 1.15
CA ALA A 532 -8.13 -32.93 -0.29
C ALA A 532 -7.91 -31.58 -1.02
N ALA A 533 -7.24 -30.59 -0.39
CA ALA A 533 -6.96 -29.30 -1.00
C ALA A 533 -5.95 -29.41 -2.16
N ARG A 534 -6.46 -29.26 -3.38
CA ARG A 534 -5.66 -29.25 -4.62
C ARG A 534 -4.94 -27.91 -4.88
N SER A 535 -4.93 -27.00 -3.91
CA SER A 535 -4.16 -25.74 -3.95
C SER A 535 -3.50 -25.40 -2.61
N VAL A 536 -2.45 -24.58 -2.70
CA VAL A 536 -1.75 -23.96 -1.57
C VAL A 536 -1.78 -22.45 -1.69
N LEU A 537 -1.77 -21.77 -0.55
CA LEU A 537 -1.55 -20.34 -0.41
C LEU A 537 -0.12 -20.16 0.10
N ILE A 538 0.69 -19.34 -0.56
CA ILE A 538 2.01 -19.00 -0.03
C ILE A 538 1.81 -18.21 1.27
N ARG A 539 2.43 -18.67 2.35
CA ARG A 539 2.46 -18.00 3.66
C ARG A 539 3.69 -18.50 4.45
N PRO A 540 4.91 -18.07 4.09
CA PRO A 540 6.01 -18.06 5.04
C PRO A 540 5.65 -17.21 6.27
N ASP A 541 6.28 -17.51 7.40
CA ASP A 541 6.42 -16.55 8.49
C ASP A 541 7.42 -15.46 8.07
N TYR A 542 7.03 -14.19 8.16
CA TYR A 542 7.83 -13.09 7.60
C TYR A 542 9.17 -12.90 8.34
N GLY A 543 9.17 -12.94 9.69
CA GLY A 543 10.37 -12.66 10.49
C GLY A 543 11.47 -13.72 10.36
N THR A 544 11.09 -14.98 10.14
CA THR A 544 12.02 -16.12 9.98
C THR A 544 12.34 -16.47 8.52
N ASN A 545 11.46 -16.18 7.55
CA ASN A 545 11.75 -16.38 6.13
C ASN A 545 12.66 -15.27 5.60
N ARG A 546 13.97 -15.49 5.67
CA ARG A 546 15.01 -14.53 5.23
C ARG A 546 15.81 -15.00 3.99
N PRO A 547 15.17 -15.25 2.83
CA PRO A 547 15.84 -15.67 1.61
C PRO A 547 16.84 -14.61 1.11
N GLY A 548 17.94 -15.07 0.50
CA GLY A 548 18.93 -14.16 -0.10
C GLY A 548 18.42 -13.51 -1.39
N PHE A 549 18.73 -12.23 -1.56
CA PHE A 549 18.45 -11.41 -2.76
C PHE A 549 19.72 -10.74 -3.28
N THR A 550 19.66 -10.22 -4.51
CA THR A 550 20.68 -9.35 -5.13
C THR A 550 20.04 -8.08 -5.71
N GLY A 551 20.84 -7.16 -6.23
CA GLY A 551 20.35 -5.96 -6.91
C GLY A 551 20.04 -4.75 -6.02
N CYS A 552 20.10 -4.89 -4.69
CA CYS A 552 19.93 -3.76 -3.78
C CYS A 552 21.13 -2.78 -3.83
N THR A 553 20.85 -1.48 -3.68
CA THR A 553 21.89 -0.45 -3.49
C THR A 553 22.61 -0.69 -2.16
N GLY A 554 23.94 -0.81 -2.20
CA GLY A 554 24.76 -1.19 -1.03
C GLY A 554 24.80 -2.70 -0.73
N GLY A 555 24.09 -3.52 -1.51
CA GLY A 555 23.91 -4.96 -1.25
C GLY A 555 22.63 -5.26 -0.46
N CYS A 556 22.08 -6.46 -0.63
CA CYS A 556 20.88 -6.90 0.11
C CYS A 556 21.30 -7.60 1.40
N ARG A 557 20.66 -7.27 2.53
CA ARG A 557 20.84 -8.01 3.80
C ARG A 557 19.81 -9.13 3.95
N SER A 558 20.09 -10.08 4.83
CA SER A 558 19.16 -11.18 5.14
C SER A 558 18.08 -10.67 6.11
N LEU A 559 16.92 -10.36 5.55
CA LEU A 559 15.79 -9.73 6.22
C LEU A 559 14.51 -10.54 5.95
N GLY A 560 13.48 -10.31 6.76
CA GLY A 560 12.17 -10.91 6.54
C GLY A 560 11.62 -10.57 5.16
N ALA A 561 10.99 -11.54 4.49
CA ALA A 561 10.45 -11.36 3.16
C ALA A 561 9.16 -12.16 2.94
N ALA A 562 8.26 -11.60 2.13
CA ALA A 562 6.99 -12.22 1.76
C ALA A 562 7.12 -13.31 0.68
N SER A 563 8.32 -13.53 0.11
CA SER A 563 8.55 -14.42 -1.05
C SER A 563 9.30 -15.71 -0.71
N VAL A 564 9.01 -16.78 -1.46
CA VAL A 564 9.80 -18.02 -1.54
C VAL A 564 10.44 -18.20 -2.92
N TRP A 565 11.64 -18.77 -2.96
CA TRP A 565 12.36 -19.06 -4.20
C TRP A 565 11.92 -20.38 -4.84
N LEU A 566 11.59 -20.32 -6.14
CA LEU A 566 11.09 -21.43 -6.93
C LEU A 566 12.21 -22.11 -7.73
N ARG A 567 12.29 -23.44 -7.62
CA ARG A 567 13.35 -24.30 -8.15
C ARG A 567 12.80 -25.28 -9.20
N THR A 568 13.63 -25.64 -10.17
CA THR A 568 13.32 -26.63 -11.22
C THR A 568 13.10 -28.05 -10.72
N ARG A 569 13.67 -28.39 -9.55
CA ARG A 569 13.57 -29.69 -8.87
C ARG A 569 13.77 -29.47 -7.36
N PRO A 570 13.31 -30.39 -6.47
CA PRO A 570 13.39 -30.19 -5.02
C PRO A 570 14.84 -30.35 -4.52
N SER A 571 15.59 -29.25 -4.52
CA SER A 571 16.93 -29.10 -3.95
C SER A 571 17.32 -27.62 -3.90
N PHE A 572 18.01 -27.19 -2.85
CA PHE A 572 18.65 -25.86 -2.77
C PHE A 572 19.78 -25.65 -3.80
N THR A 573 20.28 -26.73 -4.42
CA THR A 573 21.27 -26.69 -5.52
C THR A 573 20.65 -26.80 -6.92
N ALA A 574 19.33 -26.78 -7.04
CA ALA A 574 18.65 -26.73 -8.33
C ALA A 574 18.69 -25.31 -8.92
N PRO A 575 18.75 -25.13 -10.25
CA PRO A 575 18.45 -23.86 -10.89
C PRO A 575 17.07 -23.33 -10.49
N LEU A 576 16.94 -22.01 -10.46
CA LEU A 576 15.64 -21.32 -10.36
C LEU A 576 14.75 -21.71 -11.56
N VAL A 577 13.42 -21.68 -11.39
CA VAL A 577 12.52 -21.85 -12.54
C VAL A 577 12.62 -20.64 -13.47
N ARG A 578 12.52 -20.90 -14.77
CA ARG A 578 12.74 -19.89 -15.80
C ARG A 578 11.43 -19.25 -16.26
N ASP A 579 11.32 -17.93 -16.16
CA ASP A 579 10.31 -17.15 -16.87
C ASP A 579 10.77 -16.87 -18.31
N VAL A 580 10.09 -17.43 -19.30
CA VAL A 580 10.41 -17.27 -20.73
C VAL A 580 9.93 -15.95 -21.35
N GLY A 581 9.08 -15.18 -20.67
CA GLY A 581 8.63 -13.86 -21.10
C GLY A 581 9.44 -12.72 -20.48
N LYS A 582 9.94 -12.88 -19.26
CA LYS A 582 10.89 -11.96 -18.64
C LYS A 582 12.34 -12.24 -19.07
N HIS A 583 12.71 -13.50 -19.32
CA HIS A 583 14.05 -13.90 -19.78
C HIS A 583 14.02 -14.77 -21.05
N PRO A 584 13.76 -14.20 -22.25
CA PRO A 584 13.62 -14.97 -23.50
C PRO A 584 14.82 -15.83 -23.90
N THR A 585 16.05 -15.45 -23.48
CA THR A 585 17.30 -16.19 -23.77
C THR A 585 18.16 -16.48 -22.53
N GLY A 586 17.81 -15.97 -21.35
CA GLY A 586 18.59 -16.10 -20.11
C GLY A 586 17.89 -16.86 -18.99
N ASP A 587 18.60 -17.05 -17.89
CA ASP A 587 18.09 -17.64 -16.64
C ASP A 587 17.52 -16.56 -15.69
N SER A 588 16.59 -16.98 -14.83
CA SER A 588 16.05 -16.14 -13.77
C SER A 588 17.04 -15.94 -12.63
N THR A 589 17.05 -14.75 -12.04
CA THR A 589 18.05 -14.27 -11.10
C THR A 589 17.50 -14.16 -9.67
N TYR A 590 18.39 -13.86 -8.71
CA TYR A 590 18.03 -13.55 -7.33
C TYR A 590 17.70 -12.06 -7.09
N SER A 591 17.55 -11.26 -8.15
CA SER A 591 17.40 -9.81 -8.04
C SER A 591 16.10 -9.40 -7.35
N VAL A 592 16.12 -8.31 -6.58
CA VAL A 592 14.89 -7.65 -6.10
C VAL A 592 14.00 -7.21 -7.26
N TYR A 593 14.57 -6.90 -8.42
CA TYR A 593 13.88 -6.58 -9.68
C TYR A 593 13.58 -7.81 -10.57
N ASP A 594 13.57 -9.03 -10.00
CA ASP A 594 13.29 -10.25 -10.76
C ASP A 594 12.40 -11.26 -10.03
N HIS A 595 11.08 -11.15 -10.21
CA HIS A 595 10.11 -12.13 -9.69
C HIS A 595 9.90 -13.38 -10.54
N ALA A 596 10.64 -13.55 -11.64
CA ALA A 596 10.51 -14.70 -12.53
C ALA A 596 10.44 -16.06 -11.78
N ALA A 597 11.21 -16.20 -10.69
CA ALA A 597 11.26 -17.37 -9.82
C ALA A 597 10.75 -17.12 -8.39
N ARG A 598 9.90 -16.13 -8.14
CA ARG A 598 9.32 -15.82 -6.82
C ARG A 598 7.85 -16.23 -6.74
N ALA A 599 7.44 -16.84 -5.63
CA ALA A 599 6.02 -16.90 -5.23
C ALA A 599 5.85 -16.12 -3.93
N SER A 600 4.86 -15.23 -3.86
CA SER A 600 4.69 -14.23 -2.78
C SER A 600 3.45 -14.47 -1.93
N THR A 601 3.51 -14.02 -0.68
CA THR A 601 2.50 -14.27 0.36
C THR A 601 1.09 -13.88 -0.08
N GLY A 602 0.17 -14.81 0.16
CA GLY A 602 -1.24 -14.73 -0.23
C GLY A 602 -1.53 -15.05 -1.71
N GLN A 603 -0.51 -15.23 -2.57
CA GLN A 603 -0.74 -15.83 -3.90
C GLN A 603 -1.15 -17.30 -3.73
N ARG A 604 -2.17 -17.73 -4.47
CA ARG A 604 -2.71 -19.10 -4.40
C ARG A 604 -2.36 -19.87 -5.66
N TYR A 605 -1.76 -21.05 -5.52
CA TYR A 605 -1.31 -21.89 -6.61
C TYR A 605 -1.93 -23.28 -6.57
N ALA A 606 -2.10 -23.91 -7.74
CA ALA A 606 -2.51 -25.31 -7.82
C ALA A 606 -1.34 -26.24 -7.47
N LEU A 607 -1.61 -27.26 -6.65
CA LEU A 607 -0.64 -28.25 -6.23
C LEU A 607 -0.33 -29.22 -7.39
N ALA A 608 0.96 -29.43 -7.66
CA ALA A 608 1.45 -30.33 -8.70
C ALA A 608 2.10 -31.61 -8.14
N GLU A 609 2.77 -31.52 -6.98
CA GLU A 609 3.44 -32.65 -6.29
C GLU A 609 3.80 -32.26 -4.84
N ARG A 610 4.14 -33.24 -4.00
CA ARG A 610 4.92 -33.05 -2.76
C ARG A 610 5.95 -34.17 -2.63
N ARG A 611 7.14 -33.87 -2.10
CA ARG A 611 8.22 -34.86 -1.94
C ARG A 611 9.15 -34.52 -0.77
N GLY A 612 8.86 -35.06 0.40
CA GLY A 612 9.49 -34.62 1.66
C GLY A 612 9.12 -33.16 1.95
N ASP A 613 10.07 -32.39 2.49
CA ASP A 613 9.95 -30.96 2.81
C ASP A 613 9.91 -30.03 1.57
N TRP A 614 9.36 -30.51 0.45
CA TRP A 614 9.26 -29.75 -0.80
C TRP A 614 7.88 -29.90 -1.42
N THR A 615 7.23 -28.76 -1.67
CA THR A 615 5.97 -28.65 -2.40
C THR A 615 6.24 -28.21 -3.83
N ALA A 616 5.57 -28.83 -4.81
CA ALA A 616 5.59 -28.40 -6.21
C ALA A 616 4.24 -27.76 -6.59
N ILE A 617 4.30 -26.63 -7.27
CA ILE A 617 3.14 -25.93 -7.84
C ILE A 617 3.22 -25.85 -9.36
N TRP A 618 2.07 -25.70 -10.02
CA TRP A 618 2.02 -25.34 -11.43
C TRP A 618 2.28 -23.84 -11.60
N TYR A 619 3.30 -23.50 -12.38
CA TYR A 619 3.83 -22.14 -12.51
C TYR A 619 4.43 -21.98 -13.91
N LEU A 620 4.02 -20.97 -14.68
CA LEU A 620 4.51 -20.69 -16.05
C LEU A 620 4.61 -21.91 -16.99
N GLY A 621 3.66 -22.85 -16.93
CA GLY A 621 3.65 -24.05 -17.78
C GLY A 621 4.57 -25.20 -17.31
N GLN A 622 5.20 -25.09 -16.14
CA GLN A 622 6.14 -26.07 -15.58
C GLN A 622 5.84 -26.37 -14.10
N LYS A 623 6.54 -27.36 -13.52
CA LYS A 623 6.55 -27.60 -12.07
C LYS A 623 7.59 -26.68 -11.42
N ALA A 624 7.16 -25.89 -10.45
CA ALA A 624 8.03 -25.07 -9.62
C ALA A 624 8.05 -25.57 -8.18
N TRP A 625 9.23 -25.88 -7.65
CA TRP A 625 9.44 -26.46 -6.33
C TRP A 625 9.92 -25.43 -5.33
N PHE A 626 9.34 -25.40 -4.13
CA PHE A 626 9.85 -24.60 -3.01
C PHE A 626 9.96 -25.47 -1.75
N HIS A 627 10.80 -25.02 -0.82
CA HIS A 627 11.00 -25.68 0.46
C HIS A 627 9.85 -25.33 1.39
N ASP A 628 9.14 -26.36 1.87
CA ASP A 628 7.87 -26.28 2.59
C ASP A 628 7.85 -27.33 3.72
N PRO A 629 8.76 -27.23 4.70
CA PRO A 629 8.96 -28.26 5.71
C PRO A 629 7.82 -28.28 6.72
N ALA A 630 7.42 -29.47 7.17
CA ALA A 630 6.27 -29.61 8.09
C ALA A 630 6.45 -28.88 9.44
N ALA A 631 7.71 -28.64 9.86
CA ALA A 631 8.05 -27.93 11.09
C ALA A 631 8.12 -26.40 10.94
N ALA A 632 8.20 -25.87 9.72
CA ALA A 632 8.25 -24.44 9.42
C ALA A 632 7.62 -24.18 8.03
N PRO A 633 6.31 -24.42 7.88
CA PRO A 633 5.65 -24.42 6.57
C PRO A 633 5.72 -23.04 5.92
N THR A 634 5.98 -23.03 4.61
CA THR A 634 5.98 -21.80 3.79
C THR A 634 4.74 -21.69 2.90
N SER A 635 3.89 -22.73 2.90
CA SER A 635 2.54 -22.68 2.36
C SER A 635 1.49 -23.26 3.30
N VAL A 636 0.26 -22.74 3.20
CA VAL A 636 -0.91 -23.29 3.90
C VAL A 636 -1.92 -23.85 2.89
N ARG A 637 -2.65 -24.90 3.28
CA ARG A 637 -3.66 -25.54 2.42
C ARG A 637 -4.78 -24.56 2.06
N ALA A 638 -5.08 -24.46 0.77
CA ALA A 638 -6.03 -23.47 0.25
C ALA A 638 -7.17 -24.12 -0.52
N SER A 639 -8.41 -23.74 -0.21
CA SER A 639 -9.55 -23.94 -1.09
C SER A 639 -9.69 -22.80 -2.11
N GLY A 640 -10.68 -22.92 -2.99
CA GLY A 640 -10.96 -21.97 -4.07
C GLY A 640 -10.93 -22.62 -5.45
N PRO A 641 -11.52 -21.98 -6.47
CA PRO A 641 -11.67 -22.57 -7.79
C PRO A 641 -10.31 -22.78 -8.49
N LEU A 642 -10.20 -23.89 -9.21
CA LEU A 642 -9.09 -24.21 -10.12
C LEU A 642 -9.65 -24.44 -11.53
N VAL A 643 -8.82 -24.18 -12.55
CA VAL A 643 -9.14 -24.44 -13.96
C VAL A 643 -8.06 -25.28 -14.64
N THR A 644 -8.48 -26.13 -15.56
CA THR A 644 -7.66 -27.00 -16.43
C THR A 644 -8.09 -26.79 -17.89
N PRO A 645 -7.21 -26.97 -18.89
CA PRO A 645 -7.63 -27.10 -20.29
C PRO A 645 -8.79 -28.08 -20.46
N ARG A 646 -9.73 -27.77 -21.37
CA ARG A 646 -10.73 -28.74 -21.82
C ARG A 646 -10.10 -29.80 -22.74
N PRO A 647 -10.69 -31.01 -22.82
CA PRO A 647 -10.37 -31.97 -23.87
C PRO A 647 -10.37 -31.30 -25.26
N GLY A 648 -9.35 -31.56 -26.07
CA GLY A 648 -9.19 -30.95 -27.41
C GLY A 648 -8.89 -29.44 -27.45
N ARG A 649 -8.63 -28.79 -26.30
CA ARG A 649 -8.26 -27.34 -26.23
C ARG A 649 -6.83 -27.08 -25.77
N SER A 650 -6.06 -28.12 -25.46
CA SER A 650 -4.62 -28.00 -25.14
C SER A 650 -3.79 -27.80 -26.42
N PRO A 651 -2.75 -26.94 -26.42
CA PRO A 651 -2.37 -26.04 -25.33
C PRO A 651 -3.23 -24.75 -25.34
N VAL A 652 -3.73 -24.34 -24.17
CA VAL A 652 -4.59 -23.15 -24.06
C VAL A 652 -3.75 -21.87 -24.08
N LYS A 653 -4.18 -20.88 -24.87
CA LYS A 653 -3.54 -19.57 -25.00
C LYS A 653 -3.80 -18.68 -23.78
N VAL A 654 -2.74 -18.08 -23.25
CA VAL A 654 -2.78 -17.12 -22.14
C VAL A 654 -2.70 -15.68 -22.69
N TYR A 655 -3.34 -14.74 -22.01
CA TYR A 655 -3.45 -13.33 -22.42
C TYR A 655 -3.20 -12.39 -21.24
N GLY A 656 -2.53 -11.26 -21.45
CA GLY A 656 -2.41 -10.21 -20.43
C GLY A 656 -3.65 -9.34 -20.26
N ARG A 657 -4.67 -9.49 -21.13
CA ARG A 657 -5.86 -8.64 -21.21
C ARG A 657 -7.09 -9.45 -21.61
N ALA A 658 -8.27 -8.98 -21.21
CA ALA A 658 -9.55 -9.63 -21.52
C ALA A 658 -10.37 -8.87 -22.57
N TYR A 659 -9.77 -8.49 -23.70
CA TYR A 659 -10.42 -7.64 -24.72
C TYR A 659 -11.51 -8.36 -25.56
N PRO A 660 -12.48 -7.61 -26.12
CA PRO A 660 -13.50 -8.11 -27.05
C PRO A 660 -12.92 -8.68 -28.36
N LYS A 661 -13.76 -9.38 -29.14
CA LYS A 661 -13.46 -9.74 -30.54
C LYS A 661 -13.90 -8.62 -31.47
N ALA A 662 -13.33 -8.55 -32.68
CA ALA A 662 -13.62 -7.52 -33.68
C ALA A 662 -15.12 -7.20 -33.89
N PRO A 663 -16.07 -8.17 -33.97
CA PRO A 663 -17.49 -7.85 -34.18
C PRO A 663 -18.19 -7.08 -33.04
N ALA A 664 -17.56 -6.94 -31.87
CA ALA A 664 -18.09 -6.15 -30.77
C ALA A 664 -17.75 -4.65 -30.88
N TYR A 665 -16.85 -4.26 -31.78
CA TYR A 665 -16.39 -2.88 -31.94
C TYR A 665 -17.36 -2.10 -32.86
N PRO A 666 -17.97 -1.00 -32.38
CA PRO A 666 -18.85 -0.18 -33.22
C PRO A 666 -18.05 0.67 -34.22
N GLY A 667 -18.72 1.14 -35.28
CA GLY A 667 -18.11 1.98 -36.31
C GLY A 667 -17.37 3.19 -35.73
N GLY A 668 -16.17 3.46 -36.25
CA GLY A 668 -15.30 4.55 -35.78
C GLY A 668 -14.45 4.22 -34.53
N VAL A 669 -14.60 3.03 -33.93
CA VAL A 669 -13.76 2.56 -32.81
C VAL A 669 -12.77 1.52 -33.34
N PRO A 670 -11.45 1.80 -33.33
CA PRO A 670 -10.45 0.82 -33.78
C PRO A 670 -10.48 -0.47 -32.96
N VAL A 671 -10.58 -1.60 -33.67
CA VAL A 671 -10.46 -2.95 -33.09
C VAL A 671 -9.09 -3.09 -32.42
N GLN A 672 -9.08 -3.60 -31.18
CA GLN A 672 -7.83 -3.91 -30.49
C GLN A 672 -7.42 -5.35 -30.79
N THR A 673 -6.21 -5.55 -31.29
CA THR A 673 -5.65 -6.88 -31.53
C THR A 673 -5.30 -7.54 -30.20
N LEU A 674 -6.01 -8.61 -29.84
CA LEU A 674 -5.69 -9.38 -28.63
C LEU A 674 -4.67 -10.49 -28.91
N THR A 675 -3.40 -10.11 -28.88
CA THR A 675 -2.24 -11.01 -29.00
C THR A 675 -2.14 -11.92 -27.76
N PRO A 676 -2.00 -13.25 -27.92
CA PRO A 676 -1.61 -14.14 -26.81
C PRO A 676 -0.21 -13.80 -26.30
N LEU A 677 0.04 -14.06 -25.02
CA LEU A 677 1.40 -14.06 -24.48
C LEU A 677 2.18 -15.29 -24.98
N GLN A 678 3.50 -15.29 -24.77
CA GLN A 678 4.40 -16.41 -25.10
C GLN A 678 4.11 -17.71 -24.31
N TYR A 679 3.21 -17.65 -23.33
CA TYR A 679 2.84 -18.78 -22.49
C TYR A 679 1.66 -19.57 -23.03
N SER A 680 1.61 -20.86 -22.67
CA SER A 680 0.43 -21.70 -22.87
C SER A 680 0.24 -22.70 -21.75
N ILE A 681 -0.99 -23.21 -21.58
CA ILE A 681 -1.34 -24.23 -20.60
C ILE A 681 -1.50 -25.58 -21.31
N PRO A 682 -0.56 -26.52 -21.16
CA PRO A 682 -0.70 -27.87 -21.70
C PRO A 682 -1.65 -28.73 -20.85
N ALA A 683 -2.13 -29.83 -21.43
CA ALA A 683 -2.98 -30.81 -20.75
C ALA A 683 -2.33 -31.36 -19.46
N GLY A 684 -3.18 -31.74 -18.50
CA GLY A 684 -2.75 -32.28 -17.21
C GLY A 684 -2.36 -31.23 -16.16
N GLN A 685 -2.22 -29.95 -16.54
CA GLN A 685 -1.96 -28.86 -15.61
C GLN A 685 -3.25 -28.19 -15.13
N ALA A 686 -3.20 -27.66 -13.90
CA ALA A 686 -4.26 -26.87 -13.31
C ALA A 686 -3.69 -25.54 -12.78
N TYR A 687 -4.49 -24.48 -12.82
CA TYR A 687 -4.15 -23.16 -12.29
C TYR A 687 -5.28 -22.63 -11.42
N SER A 688 -4.96 -21.76 -10.46
CA SER A 688 -5.98 -21.13 -9.62
C SER A 688 -6.77 -20.10 -10.42
N SER A 689 -8.09 -20.10 -10.27
CA SER A 689 -8.99 -19.11 -10.89
C SER A 689 -9.25 -17.97 -9.91
N GLY A 690 -9.20 -16.75 -10.42
CA GLY A 690 -9.88 -15.57 -9.87
C GLY A 690 -11.27 -15.41 -10.49
N PRO A 691 -11.80 -14.18 -10.60
CA PRO A 691 -13.11 -13.88 -11.19
C PRO A 691 -13.24 -14.28 -12.68
N THR A 692 -14.49 -14.22 -13.18
CA THR A 692 -14.82 -14.46 -14.60
C THR A 692 -15.40 -13.21 -15.23
N THR A 693 -14.54 -12.39 -15.82
CA THR A 693 -14.91 -11.09 -16.40
C THR A 693 -15.56 -11.22 -17.80
N ARG A 694 -16.37 -10.23 -18.19
CA ARG A 694 -16.86 -10.08 -19.59
C ARG A 694 -15.82 -9.31 -20.39
N ALA A 695 -15.67 -9.65 -21.66
CA ALA A 695 -14.71 -8.98 -22.51
C ALA A 695 -15.01 -7.49 -22.65
N SER A 696 -14.08 -6.62 -22.25
CA SER A 696 -14.28 -5.17 -22.20
C SER A 696 -13.02 -4.40 -22.61
N TYR A 697 -13.22 -3.21 -23.18
CA TYR A 697 -12.16 -2.27 -23.54
C TYR A 697 -12.69 -0.83 -23.47
N LEU A 698 -12.04 0.04 -22.69
CA LEU A 698 -12.32 1.47 -22.65
C LEU A 698 -11.49 2.19 -23.72
N ARG A 699 -12.13 2.72 -24.77
CA ARG A 699 -11.49 3.70 -25.66
C ARG A 699 -11.56 5.09 -25.02
N ALA A 700 -10.61 5.39 -24.16
CA ALA A 700 -10.30 6.75 -23.72
C ALA A 700 -9.13 7.27 -24.57
N ALA A 701 -9.40 8.15 -25.53
CA ALA A 701 -8.40 8.56 -26.53
C ALA A 701 -8.43 10.06 -26.83
N ALA A 702 -9.06 10.85 -25.97
CA ALA A 702 -9.23 12.29 -26.17
C ALA A 702 -9.30 13.04 -24.83
N PHE A 703 -8.88 14.31 -24.84
CA PHE A 703 -9.02 15.23 -23.69
C PHE A 703 -10.48 15.41 -23.21
N ASP A 704 -11.44 15.22 -24.11
CA ASP A 704 -12.87 15.32 -23.85
C ASP A 704 -13.42 13.94 -23.47
N PRO A 705 -13.94 13.73 -22.24
CA PRO A 705 -14.52 12.45 -21.81
C PRO A 705 -15.78 12.06 -22.60
N SER A 706 -16.52 13.02 -23.17
CA SER A 706 -17.80 12.75 -23.83
C SER A 706 -17.69 11.93 -25.13
N VAL A 707 -16.48 11.77 -25.68
CA VAL A 707 -16.19 10.91 -26.85
C VAL A 707 -15.57 9.55 -26.46
N HIS A 708 -15.38 9.27 -25.18
CA HIS A 708 -14.86 7.98 -24.69
C HIS A 708 -15.93 6.90 -24.80
N ARG A 709 -15.56 5.66 -25.14
CA ARG A 709 -16.53 4.57 -25.37
C ARG A 709 -16.05 3.26 -24.75
N VAL A 710 -16.91 2.62 -23.96
CA VAL A 710 -16.69 1.25 -23.48
C VAL A 710 -17.21 0.28 -24.55
N VAL A 711 -16.30 -0.53 -25.10
CA VAL A 711 -16.62 -1.66 -25.97
C VAL A 711 -16.78 -2.90 -25.09
N THR A 712 -17.86 -3.65 -25.26
CA THR A 712 -18.10 -4.89 -24.51
C THR A 712 -18.54 -6.01 -25.44
N GLY A 713 -18.00 -7.22 -25.28
CA GLY A 713 -18.31 -8.38 -26.12
C GLY A 713 -18.61 -9.66 -25.32
N ASP A 714 -19.14 -10.67 -25.98
CA ASP A 714 -19.72 -11.85 -25.30
C ASP A 714 -18.69 -12.91 -24.87
N ALA A 715 -17.44 -12.75 -25.28
CA ALA A 715 -16.36 -13.57 -24.75
C ALA A 715 -16.24 -13.37 -23.23
N ARG A 716 -16.06 -14.47 -22.51
CA ARG A 716 -15.77 -14.48 -21.06
C ARG A 716 -14.33 -14.95 -20.86
N TYR A 717 -13.63 -14.29 -19.94
CA TYR A 717 -12.26 -14.66 -19.57
C TYR A 717 -12.20 -15.01 -18.08
N ARG A 718 -11.42 -16.03 -17.76
CA ARG A 718 -11.03 -16.41 -16.40
C ARG A 718 -9.73 -15.70 -16.07
N GLN A 719 -9.71 -14.93 -14.99
CA GLN A 719 -8.44 -14.55 -14.38
C GLN A 719 -7.81 -15.80 -13.74
N ILE A 720 -6.49 -15.92 -13.83
CA ILE A 720 -5.69 -16.98 -13.20
C ILE A 720 -4.41 -16.41 -12.58
N GLN A 721 -3.89 -17.03 -11.51
CA GLN A 721 -2.49 -16.85 -11.13
C GLN A 721 -1.65 -17.67 -12.11
N PHE A 722 -0.75 -17.04 -12.85
CA PHE A 722 0.09 -17.73 -13.83
C PHE A 722 1.51 -17.19 -13.79
N GLY A 723 2.38 -17.91 -13.06
CA GLY A 723 3.64 -17.33 -12.60
C GLY A 723 3.40 -16.38 -11.43
N HIS A 724 4.23 -15.34 -11.31
CA HIS A 724 4.05 -14.29 -10.31
C HIS A 724 2.88 -13.33 -10.62
N ARG A 725 2.49 -13.25 -11.90
CA ARG A 725 1.49 -12.29 -12.40
C ARG A 725 0.09 -12.92 -12.51
N ILE A 726 -0.95 -12.10 -12.40
CA ILE A 726 -2.30 -12.50 -12.82
C ILE A 726 -2.37 -12.49 -14.34
N MET A 727 -3.09 -13.41 -14.97
CA MET A 727 -3.29 -13.47 -16.42
C MET A 727 -4.70 -13.95 -16.76
N PHE A 728 -5.06 -13.92 -18.05
CA PHE A 728 -6.41 -14.26 -18.52
C PHE A 728 -6.39 -15.43 -19.52
N VAL A 729 -7.34 -16.35 -19.39
CA VAL A 729 -7.64 -17.41 -20.37
C VAL A 729 -9.11 -17.39 -20.74
N ARG A 730 -9.46 -17.83 -21.96
CA ARG A 730 -10.87 -17.86 -22.39
C ARG A 730 -11.64 -18.93 -21.61
N ALA A 731 -12.81 -18.57 -21.07
CA ALA A 731 -13.66 -19.51 -20.33
C ALA A 731 -14.23 -20.65 -21.21
N SER A 732 -14.17 -20.50 -22.54
CA SER A 732 -14.48 -21.55 -23.52
C SER A 732 -13.41 -22.64 -23.60
N ASP A 733 -12.17 -22.33 -23.22
CA ASP A 733 -11.00 -23.17 -23.52
C ASP A 733 -10.55 -23.97 -22.28
N VAL A 734 -10.96 -23.51 -21.09
CA VAL A 734 -10.76 -24.17 -19.80
C VAL A 734 -12.08 -24.62 -19.15
N GLN A 735 -12.00 -25.61 -18.27
CA GLN A 735 -13.08 -26.07 -17.40
C GLN A 735 -12.63 -26.07 -15.93
N PRO A 736 -13.56 -26.03 -14.96
CA PRO A 736 -13.22 -26.24 -13.55
C PRO A 736 -12.54 -27.60 -13.35
N VAL A 737 -11.59 -27.67 -12.43
CA VAL A 737 -11.10 -28.96 -11.92
C VAL A 737 -12.18 -29.52 -10.98
N THR A 738 -12.82 -30.61 -11.39
CA THR A 738 -13.71 -31.38 -10.53
C THR A 738 -12.92 -32.03 -9.39
N ARG A 739 -13.60 -32.31 -8.27
CA ARG A 739 -13.02 -33.11 -7.19
C ARG A 739 -12.80 -34.54 -7.68
#